data_AF-A0A8S2PTA6-F1
#
_entry.id   AF-A0A8S2PTA6-F1
#
_cell.length_a   1.000
_cell.length_b   1.000
_cell.length_c   1.000
_cell.angle_alpha   90.00
_cell.angle_beta   90.00
_cell.angle_gamma   90.00
#
_symmetry.space_group_name_H-M   'P 1'
#
loop_
_entity.id
_entity.type
_entity.pdbx_description
1 polymer ?
#
loop_
_entity_poly.entity_id
_entity_poly.type
_entity_poly.pdbx_seq_one_letter_code
_entity_poly.pdbx_strand_id
1 'polypeptide(L)'
;MWTQLALNVLLILPSKESAIDDMLSFCSGLFSNDSSRLEVLQEFRRTYTSKLAIQWYSRPSCIFRLVNRVLRTEDISGLFLFHQFIVDLHNQIVEEQQKQRQLLSIQRVYRGQFLPNSELEHMQKATGKLLSSNGFISTSRDRNVAELYISKTPPTDQASVLFIIDVDMSLESTLCADISTLSVIPAEYEVLFTLSAVFRLNNVVYDKEHNRWEVFMITTDEGREIFEEYKCIIFENIRITNPYLIFGQIILQRGLYKKASIYYESLQALLPADDLTTRTKLNIDYSRSLFFQGKYDEALAILTETERMFEKLGQGSESLDYLRCQFNIANVYMYKNKYECALEIYRRTLNDQRKLISGDHRDIADTLSGISWALEYNEHIEEALDYSMQSLAMRQSCLPSYHPTITHTLRAIGHYHESQGRWLEAQDYFSQSYATVIKYLPPTHVRCAFSLLHFGLMSENRGEYDNAFGYYTQALRIYEHNFKDGHPSLAHTLDQIGNIHRRKKEFHEASQCLERALNMRNRTLAAEHLTFSSTFHNLANIYMDLNDNANAIHYFQRALEIKKKHLKPANPSIARTLSCLATAYSHQSQFEMAECSFQEALDIQQAAYPNGHPDIGITLHHMASNYCRMNAPLQALEIYRKSLVINENFFPPNHTEIALVEYKIQELMQQIKT
;
A
#
# COMPACT_ATOMS: atom_id res chain seq x y z
N MET A 1 -7.14 -3.24 -16.46
CA MET A 1 -7.54 -3.41 -15.04
C MET A 1 -8.24 -2.19 -14.44
N TRP A 2 -7.56 -1.06 -14.16
CA TRP A 2 -8.24 0.12 -13.58
C TRP A 2 -9.38 0.64 -14.46
N THR A 3 -9.12 0.87 -15.75
CA THR A 3 -10.13 1.42 -16.68
C THR A 3 -11.35 0.51 -16.79
N GLN A 4 -11.13 -0.81 -16.77
CA GLN A 4 -12.21 -1.81 -16.74
C GLN A 4 -13.00 -1.76 -15.43
N LEU A 5 -12.32 -1.56 -14.30
CA LEU A 5 -12.96 -1.45 -12.99
C LEU A 5 -13.74 -0.14 -12.85
N ALA A 6 -13.15 0.97 -13.30
CA ALA A 6 -13.79 2.27 -13.37
C ALA A 6 -15.02 2.20 -14.28
N LEU A 7 -14.90 1.61 -15.47
CA LEU A 7 -16.03 1.38 -16.37
C LEU A 7 -17.13 0.55 -15.71
N ASN A 8 -16.80 -0.56 -15.05
CA ASN A 8 -17.79 -1.38 -14.33
C ASN A 8 -18.57 -0.54 -13.31
N VAL A 9 -17.92 0.39 -12.60
CA VAL A 9 -18.59 1.28 -11.68
C VAL A 9 -19.39 2.37 -12.39
N LEU A 10 -18.83 3.00 -13.41
CA LEU A 10 -19.53 4.03 -14.20
C LEU A 10 -20.83 3.47 -14.80
N LEU A 11 -20.82 2.22 -15.27
CA LEU A 11 -21.99 1.55 -15.84
C LEU A 11 -23.11 1.27 -14.82
N ILE A 12 -22.80 1.17 -13.53
CA ILE A 12 -23.81 1.00 -12.48
C ILE A 12 -24.20 2.33 -11.82
N LEU A 13 -23.55 3.45 -12.16
CA LEU A 13 -23.97 4.76 -11.66
C LEU A 13 -25.38 5.08 -12.18
N PRO A 14 -26.33 5.44 -11.31
CA PRO A 14 -27.67 5.77 -11.76
C PRO A 14 -27.64 7.07 -12.57
N SER A 15 -28.27 7.06 -13.74
CA SER A 15 -28.40 8.25 -14.58
C SER A 15 -29.09 9.37 -13.80
N LYS A 16 -28.39 10.48 -13.61
CA LYS A 16 -28.96 11.71 -13.04
C LYS A 16 -29.44 12.59 -14.19
N GLU A 17 -30.69 13.07 -14.13
CA GLU A 17 -31.25 13.95 -15.18
C GLU A 17 -30.36 15.19 -15.43
N SER A 18 -29.72 15.72 -14.40
CA SER A 18 -28.81 16.87 -14.51
C SER A 18 -27.36 16.52 -14.85
N ALA A 19 -26.97 15.24 -15.01
CA ALA A 19 -25.56 14.86 -15.17
C ALA A 19 -24.91 15.55 -16.38
N ILE A 20 -25.63 15.61 -17.50
CA ILE A 20 -25.18 16.31 -18.71
C ILE A 20 -25.09 17.82 -18.47
N ASP A 21 -26.03 18.42 -17.75
CA ASP A 21 -25.98 19.84 -17.40
C ASP A 21 -24.81 20.18 -16.45
N ASP A 22 -24.51 19.30 -15.50
CA ASP A 22 -23.38 19.40 -14.58
C ASP A 22 -22.06 19.33 -15.37
N MET A 23 -21.95 18.38 -16.32
CA MET A 23 -20.82 18.26 -17.26
C MET A 23 -20.65 19.54 -18.09
N LEU A 24 -21.73 20.08 -18.65
CA LEU A 24 -21.69 21.28 -19.50
C LEU A 24 -21.35 22.55 -18.71
N SER A 25 -21.82 22.65 -17.47
CA SER A 25 -21.49 23.76 -16.57
C SER A 25 -20.00 23.77 -16.26
N PHE A 26 -19.42 22.60 -15.96
CA PHE A 26 -17.99 22.44 -15.79
C PHE A 26 -17.21 22.82 -17.06
N CYS A 27 -17.64 22.33 -18.23
CA CYS A 27 -17.00 22.66 -19.51
C CYS A 27 -17.06 24.16 -19.82
N SER A 28 -18.18 24.81 -19.51
CA SER A 28 -18.37 26.26 -19.72
C SER A 28 -17.42 27.08 -18.86
N GLY A 29 -17.18 26.66 -17.61
CA GLY A 29 -16.19 27.28 -16.73
C GLY A 29 -14.77 27.21 -17.29
N LEU A 30 -14.39 26.09 -17.94
CA LEU A 30 -13.07 25.93 -18.57
C LEU A 30 -12.88 26.79 -19.81
N PHE A 31 -13.96 27.20 -20.47
CA PHE A 31 -13.94 27.92 -21.75
C PHE A 31 -14.58 29.31 -21.66
N SER A 32 -14.58 29.94 -20.49
CA SER A 32 -15.20 31.26 -20.26
C SER A 32 -14.76 32.34 -21.25
N ASN A 33 -13.56 32.21 -21.82
CA ASN A 33 -12.99 33.15 -22.78
C ASN A 33 -12.98 32.65 -24.26
N ASP A 34 -13.59 31.49 -24.57
CA ASP A 34 -13.60 30.91 -25.92
C ASP A 34 -15.05 30.77 -26.45
N SER A 35 -15.52 31.81 -27.15
CA SER A 35 -16.89 31.88 -27.69
C SER A 35 -17.23 30.73 -28.63
N SER A 36 -16.26 30.27 -29.43
CA SER A 36 -16.46 29.18 -30.39
C SER A 36 -16.76 27.85 -29.69
N ARG A 37 -16.08 27.56 -28.58
CA ARG A 37 -16.32 26.34 -27.81
C ARG A 37 -17.61 26.43 -27.01
N LEU A 38 -17.95 27.62 -26.49
CA LEU A 38 -19.21 27.84 -25.80
C LEU A 38 -20.42 27.61 -26.72
N GLU A 39 -20.34 28.02 -27.98
CA GLU A 39 -21.39 27.75 -28.98
C GLU A 39 -21.58 26.24 -29.21
N VAL A 40 -20.48 25.47 -29.33
CA VAL A 40 -20.55 24.01 -29.45
C VAL A 40 -21.20 23.37 -28.22
N LEU A 41 -20.93 23.88 -27.01
CA LEU A 41 -21.57 23.38 -25.78
C LEU A 41 -23.06 23.70 -25.73
N GLN A 42 -23.48 24.88 -26.21
CA GLN A 42 -24.89 25.23 -26.33
C GLN A 42 -25.62 24.36 -27.38
N GLU A 43 -24.97 24.09 -28.51
CA GLU A 43 -25.46 23.18 -29.53
C GLU A 43 -25.66 21.77 -28.95
N PHE A 44 -24.65 21.26 -28.24
CA PHE A 44 -24.72 19.98 -27.55
C PHE A 44 -25.89 19.95 -26.57
N ARG A 45 -26.04 20.98 -25.72
CA ARG A 45 -27.13 21.07 -24.75
C ARG A 45 -28.52 20.93 -25.37
N ARG A 46 -28.73 21.55 -26.54
CA ARG A 46 -30.03 21.55 -27.23
C ARG A 46 -30.33 20.26 -27.98
N THR A 47 -29.30 19.56 -28.46
CA THR A 47 -29.46 18.49 -29.45
C THR A 47 -29.04 17.11 -28.95
N TYR A 48 -28.26 17.02 -27.87
CA TYR A 48 -27.76 15.75 -27.36
C TYR A 48 -28.89 14.84 -26.87
N THR A 49 -28.82 13.58 -27.27
CA THR A 49 -29.55 12.46 -26.68
C THR A 49 -28.59 11.27 -26.59
N SER A 50 -28.85 10.31 -25.72
CA SER A 50 -27.99 9.12 -25.56
C SER A 50 -27.78 8.33 -26.87
N LYS A 51 -28.74 8.40 -27.80
CA LYS A 51 -28.65 7.80 -29.15
C LYS A 51 -27.69 8.52 -30.10
N LEU A 52 -27.19 9.70 -29.74
CA LEU A 52 -26.26 10.50 -30.55
C LEU A 52 -24.85 10.53 -29.97
N ALA A 53 -24.54 9.69 -28.99
CA ALA A 53 -23.24 9.69 -28.30
C ALA A 53 -22.07 9.43 -29.26
N ILE A 54 -22.18 8.44 -30.16
CA ILE A 54 -21.18 8.13 -31.19
C ILE A 54 -21.01 9.31 -32.17
N GLN A 55 -22.10 9.94 -32.59
CA GLN A 55 -22.04 11.10 -33.49
C GLN A 55 -21.32 12.28 -32.84
N TRP A 56 -21.61 12.55 -31.56
CA TRP A 56 -20.93 13.61 -30.81
C TRP A 56 -19.47 13.29 -30.47
N TYR A 57 -19.15 12.02 -30.24
CA TYR A 57 -17.79 11.57 -29.99
C TYR A 57 -16.92 11.63 -31.25
N SER A 58 -17.43 11.17 -32.40
CA SER A 58 -16.70 11.21 -33.68
C SER A 58 -16.52 12.63 -34.24
N ARG A 59 -17.30 13.62 -33.77
CA ARG A 59 -17.13 15.01 -34.18
C ARG A 59 -15.85 15.62 -33.58
N PRO A 60 -14.98 16.27 -34.39
CA PRO A 60 -13.79 16.95 -33.89
C PRO A 60 -14.17 18.21 -33.09
N SER A 61 -14.51 18.03 -31.81
CA SER A 61 -15.10 19.04 -30.93
C SER A 61 -14.31 19.21 -29.62
N CYS A 62 -14.73 20.16 -28.77
CA CYS A 62 -14.20 20.28 -27.41
C CYS A 62 -14.59 19.07 -26.54
N ILE A 63 -15.75 18.44 -26.79
CA ILE A 63 -16.26 17.30 -26.01
C ILE A 63 -15.39 16.06 -26.23
N PHE A 64 -15.13 15.69 -27.49
CA PHE A 64 -14.20 14.60 -27.82
C PHE A 64 -12.84 14.78 -27.15
N ARG A 65 -12.28 15.99 -27.20
CA ARG A 65 -10.98 16.30 -26.59
C ARG A 65 -11.00 16.19 -25.07
N LEU A 66 -12.06 16.65 -24.41
CA LEU A 66 -12.19 16.61 -22.95
C LEU A 66 -12.39 15.18 -22.46
N VAL A 67 -13.28 14.40 -23.08
CA VAL A 67 -13.52 12.99 -22.72
C VAL A 67 -12.22 12.19 -22.82
N ASN A 68 -11.52 12.28 -23.96
CA ASN A 68 -10.26 11.55 -24.13
C ASN A 68 -9.15 12.06 -23.20
N ARG A 69 -9.14 13.36 -22.85
CA ARG A 69 -8.22 13.89 -21.84
C ARG A 69 -8.51 13.28 -20.48
N VAL A 70 -9.76 13.33 -20.01
CA VAL A 70 -10.20 12.82 -18.71
C VAL A 70 -9.84 11.35 -18.53
N LEU A 71 -10.14 10.53 -19.54
CA LEU A 71 -9.80 9.11 -19.58
C LEU A 71 -8.28 8.90 -19.50
N ARG A 72 -7.51 9.58 -20.36
CA ARG A 72 -6.05 9.46 -20.43
C ARG A 72 -5.35 9.91 -19.16
N THR A 73 -5.85 10.95 -18.48
CA THR A 73 -5.24 11.48 -17.26
C THR A 73 -5.74 10.80 -15.98
N GLU A 74 -6.67 9.85 -16.08
CA GLU A 74 -7.39 9.29 -14.93
C GLU A 74 -7.86 10.40 -13.97
N ASP A 75 -8.43 11.47 -14.56
CA ASP A 75 -8.98 12.58 -13.81
C ASP A 75 -10.29 12.13 -13.18
N ILE A 76 -10.28 11.87 -11.88
CA ILE A 76 -11.42 11.32 -11.15
C ILE A 76 -12.62 12.28 -11.17
N SER A 77 -12.37 13.58 -10.99
CA SER A 77 -13.43 14.60 -11.04
C SER A 77 -14.02 14.67 -12.44
N GLY A 78 -13.16 14.62 -13.46
CA GLY A 78 -13.59 14.50 -14.85
C GLY A 78 -14.39 13.22 -15.11
N LEU A 79 -13.91 12.04 -14.68
CA LEU A 79 -14.59 10.76 -14.92
C LEU A 79 -15.98 10.77 -14.30
N PHE A 80 -16.10 11.34 -13.10
CA PHE A 80 -17.38 11.54 -12.45
C PHE A 80 -18.26 12.52 -13.22
N LEU A 81 -17.78 13.68 -13.67
CA LEU A 81 -18.61 14.64 -14.39
C LEU A 81 -19.03 14.15 -15.79
N PHE A 82 -18.17 13.41 -16.48
CA PHE A 82 -18.40 12.89 -17.83
C PHE A 82 -19.04 11.49 -17.84
N HIS A 83 -19.36 10.91 -16.68
CA HIS A 83 -19.80 9.51 -16.58
C HIS A 83 -20.98 9.19 -17.51
N GLN A 84 -22.01 10.04 -17.53
CA GLN A 84 -23.22 9.78 -18.31
C GLN A 84 -22.92 9.70 -19.81
N PHE A 85 -22.14 10.65 -20.35
CA PHE A 85 -21.74 10.61 -21.75
C PHE A 85 -20.86 9.40 -22.08
N ILE A 86 -19.96 9.02 -21.17
CA ILE A 86 -19.09 7.84 -21.34
C ILE A 86 -19.93 6.55 -21.36
N VAL A 87 -20.94 6.44 -20.50
CA VAL A 87 -21.87 5.30 -20.43
C VAL A 87 -22.75 5.23 -21.67
N ASP A 88 -23.32 6.36 -22.10
CA ASP A 88 -24.14 6.43 -23.32
C ASP A 88 -23.32 5.98 -24.55
N LEU A 89 -22.08 6.47 -24.66
CA LEU A 89 -21.16 6.08 -25.74
C LEU A 89 -20.81 4.59 -25.68
N HIS A 90 -20.49 4.06 -24.49
CA HIS A 90 -20.24 2.63 -24.32
C HIS A 90 -21.44 1.79 -24.76
N ASN A 91 -22.63 2.09 -24.23
CA ASN A 91 -23.86 1.34 -24.51
C ASN A 91 -24.21 1.37 -26.01
N GLN A 92 -24.02 2.50 -26.67
CA GLN A 92 -24.27 2.60 -28.10
C GLN A 92 -23.31 1.73 -28.91
N ILE A 93 -22.01 1.68 -28.55
CA ILE A 93 -21.05 0.78 -29.19
C ILE A 93 -21.47 -0.69 -28.99
N VAL A 94 -21.89 -1.07 -27.77
CA VAL A 94 -22.35 -2.43 -27.48
C VAL A 94 -23.58 -2.81 -28.30
N GLU A 95 -24.56 -1.89 -28.40
CA GLU A 95 -25.77 -2.11 -29.21
C GLU A 95 -25.42 -2.32 -30.69
N GLU A 96 -24.52 -1.51 -31.25
CA GLU A 96 -24.09 -1.65 -32.64
C GLU A 96 -23.30 -2.94 -32.87
N GLN A 97 -22.42 -3.34 -31.95
CA GLN A 97 -21.73 -4.62 -32.05
C GLN A 97 -22.72 -5.79 -32.05
N GLN A 98 -23.75 -5.76 -31.20
CA GLN A 98 -24.77 -6.81 -31.16
C GLN A 98 -25.50 -6.96 -32.50
N LYS A 99 -25.80 -5.84 -33.19
CA LYS A 99 -26.37 -5.86 -34.55
C LYS A 99 -25.40 -6.45 -35.57
N GLN A 100 -24.11 -6.20 -35.39
CA GLN A 100 -23.04 -6.60 -36.31
C GLN A 100 -22.48 -8.01 -36.03
N ARG A 101 -22.77 -8.62 -34.87
CA ARG A 101 -22.19 -9.88 -34.39
C ARG A 101 -22.35 -11.08 -35.33
N GLN A 102 -23.35 -11.05 -36.21
CA GLN A 102 -23.60 -12.09 -37.20
C GLN A 102 -22.62 -12.06 -38.39
N LEU A 103 -21.82 -11.00 -38.53
CA LEU A 103 -20.75 -10.89 -39.51
C LEU A 103 -19.51 -11.66 -38.97
N LEU A 104 -19.52 -12.99 -39.12
CA LEU A 104 -18.55 -13.96 -38.56
C LEU A 104 -17.16 -13.95 -39.26
N SER A 105 -16.60 -12.78 -39.58
CA SER A 105 -15.27 -12.66 -40.16
C SER A 105 -14.35 -11.83 -39.27
N ILE A 106 -13.14 -12.34 -39.02
CA ILE A 106 -12.06 -11.52 -38.46
C ILE A 106 -11.82 -10.34 -39.41
N GLN A 107 -11.89 -9.11 -38.90
CA GLN A 107 -11.66 -7.90 -39.67
C GLN A 107 -10.36 -7.25 -39.24
N ARG A 108 -9.56 -6.79 -40.20
CA ARG A 108 -8.33 -6.04 -39.92
C ARG A 108 -8.62 -4.55 -39.88
N VAL A 109 -8.18 -3.89 -38.82
CA VAL A 109 -8.26 -2.43 -38.65
C VAL A 109 -6.89 -1.84 -38.34
N TYR A 110 -6.76 -0.54 -38.56
CA TYR A 110 -5.50 0.19 -38.53
C TYR A 110 -5.62 1.46 -37.69
N ARG A 111 -4.53 1.84 -37.02
CA ARG A 111 -4.43 3.12 -36.31
C ARG A 111 -3.00 3.65 -36.38
N GLY A 112 -2.84 4.85 -36.93
CA GLY A 112 -1.57 5.58 -36.87
C GLY A 112 -1.53 6.49 -35.65
N GLN A 113 -0.43 6.47 -34.91
CA GLN A 113 -0.15 7.48 -33.89
C GLN A 113 1.36 7.64 -33.65
N PHE A 114 1.76 8.82 -33.17
CA PHE A 114 3.09 8.98 -32.59
C PHE A 114 3.11 8.43 -31.16
N LEU A 115 4.13 7.64 -30.85
CA LEU A 115 4.29 6.99 -29.55
C LEU A 115 5.63 7.37 -28.93
N PRO A 116 5.72 7.73 -27.63
CA PRO A 116 6.99 7.95 -26.96
C PRO A 116 7.93 6.74 -27.12
N ASN A 117 9.22 7.01 -27.36
CA ASN A 117 10.22 5.95 -27.56
C ASN A 117 10.28 4.98 -26.36
N SER A 118 10.11 5.50 -25.13
CA SER A 118 10.07 4.69 -23.91
C SER A 118 8.87 3.73 -23.86
N GLU A 119 7.71 4.14 -24.38
CA GLU A 119 6.51 3.31 -24.44
C GLU A 119 6.65 2.25 -25.53
N LEU A 120 7.23 2.62 -26.69
CA LEU A 120 7.56 1.67 -27.75
C LEU A 120 8.54 0.57 -27.27
N GLU A 121 9.61 0.96 -26.56
CA GLU A 121 10.53 0.00 -25.94
C GLU A 121 9.84 -0.94 -24.96
N HIS A 122 8.86 -0.43 -24.21
CA HIS A 122 8.05 -1.25 -23.31
C HIS A 122 7.22 -2.26 -24.10
N MET A 123 6.58 -1.84 -25.19
CA MET A 123 5.82 -2.73 -26.07
C MET A 123 6.70 -3.84 -26.66
N GLN A 124 7.90 -3.51 -27.16
CA GLN A 124 8.84 -4.51 -27.69
C GLN A 124 9.15 -5.60 -26.65
N LYS A 125 9.39 -5.21 -25.40
CA LYS A 125 9.65 -6.14 -24.28
C LYS A 125 8.40 -6.90 -23.81
N ALA A 126 7.21 -6.42 -24.17
CA ALA A 126 5.92 -6.99 -23.79
C ALA A 126 5.33 -7.92 -24.85
N THR A 127 6.07 -8.25 -25.91
CA THR A 127 5.63 -9.20 -26.95
C THR A 127 5.14 -10.50 -26.34
N GLY A 128 3.97 -10.97 -26.78
CA GLY A 128 3.26 -12.13 -26.25
C GLY A 128 2.34 -11.85 -25.05
N LYS A 129 2.38 -10.65 -24.45
CA LYS A 129 1.54 -10.27 -23.30
C LYS A 129 0.24 -9.60 -23.72
N LEU A 130 -0.64 -9.39 -22.75
CA LEU A 130 -1.90 -8.66 -22.90
C LEU A 130 -1.70 -7.16 -22.70
N LEU A 131 -2.40 -6.37 -23.50
CA LEU A 131 -2.48 -4.92 -23.45
C LEU A 131 -3.94 -4.51 -23.24
N SER A 132 -4.19 -3.56 -22.34
CA SER A 132 -5.51 -2.98 -22.08
C SER A 132 -5.46 -1.51 -22.43
N SER A 133 -6.52 -0.99 -23.05
CA SER A 133 -6.63 0.45 -23.30
C SER A 133 -7.02 1.23 -22.02
N ASN A 134 -6.65 2.51 -21.97
CA ASN A 134 -7.08 3.47 -20.94
C ASN A 134 -8.18 4.41 -21.47
N GLY A 135 -8.72 4.13 -22.65
CA GLY A 135 -9.58 5.03 -23.42
C GLY A 135 -10.33 4.25 -24.49
N PHE A 136 -11.31 4.90 -25.13
CA PHE A 136 -11.85 4.40 -26.38
C PHE A 136 -10.73 4.44 -27.44
N ILE A 137 -10.64 3.39 -28.26
CA ILE A 137 -9.66 3.34 -29.36
C ILE A 137 -10.43 3.51 -30.66
N SER A 138 -10.17 4.61 -31.36
CA SER A 138 -10.64 4.83 -32.71
C SER A 138 -9.63 4.23 -33.70
N THR A 139 -10.13 3.45 -34.65
CA THR A 139 -9.36 2.77 -35.71
C THR A 139 -10.09 2.90 -37.04
N SER A 140 -9.41 2.63 -38.15
CA SER A 140 -10.01 2.63 -39.49
C SER A 140 -9.86 1.27 -40.15
N ARG A 141 -10.84 0.85 -40.95
CA ARG A 141 -10.66 -0.28 -41.87
C ARG A 141 -9.78 0.06 -43.07
N ASP A 142 -9.62 1.34 -43.37
CA ASP A 142 -8.73 1.81 -44.43
C ASP A 142 -7.35 2.13 -43.85
N ARG A 143 -6.34 1.37 -44.30
CA ARG A 143 -4.95 1.58 -43.91
C ARG A 143 -4.48 2.99 -44.25
N ASN A 144 -4.89 3.54 -45.39
CA ASN A 144 -4.44 4.87 -45.84
C ASN A 144 -4.92 5.96 -44.88
N VAL A 145 -6.16 5.86 -44.39
CA VAL A 145 -6.71 6.78 -43.39
C VAL A 145 -5.87 6.77 -42.12
N ALA A 146 -5.52 5.59 -41.61
CA ALA A 146 -4.68 5.46 -40.43
C ALA A 146 -3.27 6.04 -40.64
N GLU A 147 -2.68 5.86 -41.82
CA GLU A 147 -1.34 6.37 -42.15
C GLU A 147 -1.28 7.91 -42.23
N LEU A 148 -2.40 8.59 -42.54
CA LEU A 148 -2.47 10.05 -42.52
C LEU A 148 -2.08 10.63 -41.14
N TYR A 149 -2.40 9.93 -40.05
CA TYR A 149 -2.08 10.37 -38.68
C TYR A 149 -0.59 10.24 -38.30
N ILE A 150 0.20 9.53 -39.11
CA ILE A 150 1.66 9.39 -38.95
C ILE A 150 2.45 9.90 -40.17
N SER A 151 1.78 10.62 -41.07
CA SER A 151 2.38 11.18 -42.28
C SER A 151 3.39 12.31 -42.01
N LYS A 152 3.30 12.96 -40.86
CA LYS A 152 4.22 14.03 -40.44
C LYS A 152 5.45 13.46 -39.74
N THR A 153 6.53 14.23 -39.72
CA THR A 153 7.71 13.88 -38.92
C THR A 153 7.32 13.79 -37.44
N PRO A 154 7.65 12.70 -36.73
CA PRO A 154 7.36 12.57 -35.32
C PRO A 154 8.18 13.59 -34.50
N PRO A 155 7.69 14.01 -33.32
CA PRO A 155 8.49 14.76 -32.35
C PRO A 155 9.79 14.04 -31.97
N THR A 156 10.81 14.77 -31.50
CA THR A 156 12.18 14.26 -31.22
C THR A 156 12.23 12.99 -30.35
N ASP A 157 11.28 12.81 -29.43
CA ASP A 157 11.23 11.68 -28.50
C ASP A 157 10.11 10.68 -28.80
N GLN A 158 9.58 10.70 -30.02
CA GLN A 158 8.48 9.84 -30.44
C GLN A 158 8.80 9.12 -31.75
N ALA A 159 8.16 7.98 -31.95
CA ALA A 159 8.23 7.20 -33.17
C ALA A 159 6.88 7.18 -33.88
N SER A 160 6.91 7.13 -35.22
CA SER A 160 5.73 6.83 -36.04
C SER A 160 5.36 5.36 -35.88
N VAL A 161 4.16 5.09 -35.37
CA VAL A 161 3.66 3.73 -35.13
C VAL A 161 2.34 3.50 -35.86
N LEU A 162 2.28 2.42 -36.64
CA LEU A 162 1.07 1.89 -37.23
C LEU A 162 0.65 0.62 -36.47
N PHE A 163 -0.48 0.71 -35.77
CA PHE A 163 -1.12 -0.44 -35.16
C PHE A 163 -1.93 -1.18 -36.21
N ILE A 164 -1.71 -2.49 -36.30
CA ILE A 164 -2.42 -3.42 -37.18
C ILE A 164 -3.12 -4.42 -36.28
N ILE A 165 -4.45 -4.37 -36.26
CA ILE A 165 -5.26 -5.07 -35.28
C ILE A 165 -6.20 -6.02 -36.00
N ASP A 166 -6.07 -7.31 -35.72
CA ASP A 166 -7.04 -8.32 -36.15
C ASP A 166 -8.17 -8.40 -35.11
N VAL A 167 -9.39 -8.15 -35.56
CA VAL A 167 -10.59 -7.95 -34.73
C VAL A 167 -11.56 -9.09 -34.92
N ASP A 168 -11.86 -9.77 -33.83
CA ASP A 168 -12.93 -10.77 -33.76
C ASP A 168 -14.17 -10.14 -33.10
N MET A 169 -15.18 -9.83 -33.93
CA MET A 169 -16.44 -9.21 -33.49
C MET A 169 -17.34 -10.15 -32.67
N SER A 170 -17.00 -11.45 -32.60
CA SER A 170 -17.77 -12.44 -31.85
C SER A 170 -17.48 -12.43 -30.34
N LEU A 171 -16.35 -11.84 -29.94
CA LEU A 171 -15.88 -11.78 -28.56
C LEU A 171 -16.87 -11.06 -27.62
N GLU A 172 -16.90 -11.51 -26.37
CA GLU A 172 -17.85 -11.02 -25.35
C GLU A 172 -17.30 -9.91 -24.47
N SER A 173 -15.97 -9.83 -24.28
CA SER A 173 -15.36 -8.88 -23.34
C SER A 173 -14.62 -7.74 -24.04
N THR A 174 -13.96 -8.02 -25.17
CA THR A 174 -13.34 -6.99 -26.01
C THR A 174 -14.35 -6.48 -27.03
N LEU A 175 -15.04 -5.40 -26.65
CA LEU A 175 -16.16 -4.86 -27.42
C LEU A 175 -15.74 -3.70 -28.35
N CYS A 176 -16.24 -3.73 -29.58
CA CYS A 176 -16.07 -2.71 -30.62
C CYS A 176 -17.19 -2.76 -31.67
N ALA A 177 -17.43 -1.64 -32.35
CA ALA A 177 -18.39 -1.55 -33.45
C ALA A 177 -17.82 -0.81 -34.66
N ASP A 178 -18.21 -1.23 -35.86
CA ASP A 178 -18.10 -0.40 -37.06
C ASP A 178 -19.12 0.74 -36.94
N ILE A 179 -18.63 1.96 -36.86
CA ILE A 179 -19.45 3.16 -36.67
C ILE A 179 -19.47 4.04 -37.92
N SER A 180 -19.02 3.53 -39.08
CA SER A 180 -18.91 4.31 -40.33
C SER A 180 -20.24 4.97 -40.72
N THR A 181 -21.38 4.35 -40.42
CA THR A 181 -22.72 4.89 -40.72
C THR A 181 -23.25 5.88 -39.68
N LEU A 182 -22.64 5.94 -38.51
CA LEU A 182 -23.04 6.80 -37.39
C LEU A 182 -22.06 7.96 -37.15
N SER A 183 -20.82 7.80 -37.60
CA SER A 183 -19.75 8.78 -37.49
C SER A 183 -20.08 10.03 -38.30
N VAL A 184 -19.66 11.20 -37.78
CA VAL A 184 -19.75 12.46 -38.53
C VAL A 184 -18.83 12.46 -39.75
N ILE A 185 -17.84 11.57 -39.81
CA ILE A 185 -16.89 11.44 -40.92
C ILE A 185 -16.92 10.00 -41.48
N PRO A 186 -17.95 9.62 -42.27
CA PRO A 186 -18.09 8.25 -42.78
C PRO A 186 -16.91 7.75 -43.62
N ALA A 187 -16.17 8.67 -44.26
CA ALA A 187 -15.01 8.36 -45.09
C ALA A 187 -13.81 7.81 -44.30
N GLU A 188 -13.82 7.91 -42.96
CA GLU A 188 -12.77 7.33 -42.13
C GLU A 188 -12.97 5.83 -41.88
N TYR A 189 -14.11 5.24 -42.29
CA TYR A 189 -14.43 3.82 -42.10
C TYR A 189 -14.15 3.35 -40.67
N GLU A 190 -14.60 4.16 -39.70
CA GLU A 190 -14.18 4.10 -38.32
C GLU A 190 -14.74 2.85 -37.60
N VAL A 191 -13.86 2.13 -36.90
CA VAL A 191 -14.19 1.07 -35.94
C VAL A 191 -13.74 1.54 -34.56
N LEU A 192 -14.70 1.62 -33.63
CA LEU A 192 -14.51 2.20 -32.31
C LEU A 192 -14.57 1.11 -31.23
N PHE A 193 -13.49 1.00 -30.46
CA PHE A 193 -13.37 0.09 -29.32
C PHE A 193 -13.81 0.75 -28.02
N THR A 194 -14.40 -0.04 -27.14
CA THR A 194 -14.78 0.37 -25.77
C THR A 194 -13.57 0.53 -24.85
N LEU A 195 -13.80 1.16 -23.69
CA LEU A 195 -12.83 1.43 -22.62
C LEU A 195 -12.18 0.19 -21.97
N SER A 196 -12.70 -1.00 -22.26
CA SER A 196 -12.26 -2.27 -21.68
C SER A 196 -11.51 -3.16 -22.65
N ALA A 197 -11.29 -2.72 -23.89
CA ALA A 197 -10.72 -3.54 -24.95
C ALA A 197 -9.33 -4.08 -24.58
N VAL A 198 -9.17 -5.40 -24.74
CA VAL A 198 -7.93 -6.12 -24.45
C VAL A 198 -7.38 -6.72 -25.75
N PHE A 199 -6.08 -6.57 -25.93
CA PHE A 199 -5.36 -7.03 -27.09
C PHE A 199 -4.20 -7.92 -26.67
N ARG A 200 -3.96 -9.00 -27.40
CA ARG A 200 -2.69 -9.72 -27.32
C ARG A 200 -1.70 -9.06 -28.27
N LEU A 201 -0.54 -8.67 -27.75
CA LEU A 201 0.55 -8.11 -28.53
C LEU A 201 1.32 -9.26 -29.21
N ASN A 202 1.19 -9.39 -30.53
CA ASN A 202 1.81 -10.49 -31.27
C ASN A 202 3.25 -10.17 -31.66
N ASN A 203 3.49 -8.98 -32.20
CA ASN A 203 4.81 -8.59 -32.68
C ASN A 203 4.96 -7.07 -32.80
N VAL A 204 6.20 -6.58 -32.71
CA VAL A 204 6.57 -5.18 -32.95
C VAL A 204 7.75 -5.16 -33.90
N VAL A 205 7.54 -4.68 -35.13
CA VAL A 205 8.52 -4.73 -36.21
C VAL A 205 8.80 -3.33 -36.73
N TYR A 206 10.04 -3.05 -37.11
CA TYR A 206 10.39 -1.80 -37.78
C TYR A 206 10.35 -1.99 -39.30
N ASP A 207 9.46 -1.25 -39.95
CA ASP A 207 9.35 -1.16 -41.40
C ASP A 207 10.31 -0.08 -41.91
N LYS A 208 11.40 -0.54 -42.54
CA LYS A 208 12.44 0.34 -43.09
C LYS A 208 11.98 1.09 -44.33
N GLU A 209 11.08 0.51 -45.13
CA GLU A 209 10.64 1.11 -46.39
C GLU A 209 9.79 2.36 -46.11
N HIS A 210 8.91 2.28 -45.10
CA HIS A 210 8.02 3.36 -44.72
C HIS A 210 8.49 4.14 -43.48
N ASN A 211 9.69 3.83 -42.96
CA ASN A 211 10.32 4.47 -41.79
C ASN A 211 9.36 4.59 -40.58
N ARG A 212 8.76 3.46 -40.18
CA ARG A 212 7.78 3.41 -39.09
C ARG A 212 7.82 2.07 -38.36
N TRP A 213 7.23 2.02 -37.18
CA TRP A 213 7.01 0.76 -36.47
C TRP A 213 5.63 0.21 -36.77
N GLU A 214 5.54 -1.08 -37.03
CA GLU A 214 4.29 -1.82 -37.15
C GLU A 214 4.08 -2.67 -35.89
N VAL A 215 2.94 -2.46 -35.25
CA VAL A 215 2.55 -3.16 -34.02
C VAL A 215 1.37 -4.06 -34.33
N PHE A 216 1.60 -5.37 -34.29
CA PHE A 216 0.60 -6.38 -34.60
C PHE A 216 -0.10 -6.85 -33.33
N MET A 217 -1.43 -6.76 -33.33
CA MET A 217 -2.25 -7.14 -32.20
C MET A 217 -3.47 -7.93 -32.64
N ILE A 218 -4.04 -8.72 -31.74
CA ILE A 218 -5.31 -9.39 -31.93
C ILE A 218 -6.21 -9.16 -30.73
N THR A 219 -7.50 -8.94 -30.95
CA THR A 219 -8.49 -8.85 -29.85
C THR A 219 -8.60 -10.19 -29.14
N THR A 220 -8.81 -10.18 -27.82
CA THR A 220 -8.94 -11.42 -27.04
C THR A 220 -9.85 -11.24 -25.83
N ASP A 221 -10.47 -12.33 -25.39
CA ASP A 221 -11.25 -12.41 -24.15
C ASP A 221 -10.45 -12.92 -22.95
N GLU A 222 -9.17 -13.28 -23.12
CA GLU A 222 -8.31 -13.76 -22.03
C GLU A 222 -8.18 -12.76 -20.86
N GLY A 223 -8.34 -11.47 -21.13
CA GLY A 223 -8.34 -10.44 -20.09
C GLY A 223 -9.54 -10.53 -19.14
N ARG A 224 -10.61 -11.22 -19.52
CA ARG A 224 -11.86 -11.33 -18.75
C ARG A 224 -11.67 -12.08 -17.45
N GLU A 225 -11.03 -13.25 -17.50
CA GLU A 225 -10.82 -14.09 -16.30
C GLU A 225 -9.95 -13.34 -15.28
N ILE A 226 -8.83 -12.77 -15.75
CA ILE A 226 -7.94 -11.96 -14.92
C ILE A 226 -8.68 -10.77 -14.31
N PHE A 227 -9.56 -10.11 -15.09
CA PHE A 227 -10.36 -9.00 -14.61
C PHE A 227 -11.41 -9.41 -13.58
N GLU A 228 -12.13 -10.50 -13.79
CA GLU A 228 -13.14 -10.97 -12.83
C GLU A 228 -12.50 -11.43 -11.51
N GLU A 229 -11.36 -12.12 -11.55
CA GLU A 229 -10.60 -12.44 -10.32
C GLU A 229 -10.19 -11.16 -9.56
N TYR A 230 -9.61 -10.19 -10.27
CA TYR A 230 -9.23 -8.91 -9.67
C TYR A 230 -10.43 -8.14 -9.13
N LYS A 231 -11.54 -8.13 -9.87
CA LYS A 231 -12.79 -7.49 -9.47
C LYS A 231 -13.37 -8.16 -8.22
N CYS A 232 -13.39 -9.48 -8.12
CA CYS A 232 -13.79 -10.20 -6.91
C CYS A 232 -12.98 -9.73 -5.69
N ILE A 233 -11.65 -9.69 -5.80
CA ILE A 233 -10.77 -9.24 -4.71
C ILE A 233 -11.06 -7.79 -4.28
N ILE A 234 -11.28 -6.89 -5.25
CA ILE A 234 -11.54 -5.48 -4.95
C ILE A 234 -12.93 -5.29 -4.35
N PHE A 235 -13.97 -5.89 -4.95
CA PHE A 235 -15.34 -5.74 -4.51
C PHE A 235 -15.67 -6.50 -3.22
N GLU A 236 -14.94 -7.57 -2.88
CA GLU A 236 -15.01 -8.19 -1.55
C GLU A 236 -14.71 -7.19 -0.40
N ASN A 237 -13.96 -6.13 -0.70
CA ASN A 237 -13.63 -5.08 0.26
C ASN A 237 -14.63 -3.91 0.29
N ILE A 238 -15.62 -3.91 -0.60
CA ILE A 238 -16.59 -2.83 -0.76
C ILE A 238 -17.84 -3.19 0.03
N ARG A 239 -18.24 -2.29 0.94
CA ARG A 239 -19.27 -2.56 1.97
C ARG A 239 -20.63 -1.97 1.65
N ILE A 240 -20.73 -1.25 0.54
CA ILE A 240 -21.84 -0.35 0.23
C ILE A 240 -22.38 -0.68 -1.16
N THR A 241 -23.70 -0.60 -1.31
CA THR A 241 -24.41 -0.86 -2.57
C THR A 241 -24.64 0.41 -3.40
N ASN A 242 -24.51 1.60 -2.81
CA ASN A 242 -24.65 2.87 -3.52
C ASN A 242 -23.49 3.04 -4.53
N PRO A 243 -23.77 3.04 -5.84
CA PRO A 243 -22.75 3.11 -6.89
C PRO A 243 -21.79 4.31 -6.77
N TYR A 244 -22.27 5.45 -6.29
CA TYR A 244 -21.44 6.64 -6.08
C TYR A 244 -20.40 6.43 -4.98
N LEU A 245 -20.75 5.73 -3.91
CA LEU A 245 -19.81 5.45 -2.81
C LEU A 245 -18.80 4.35 -3.19
N ILE A 246 -19.23 3.38 -4.00
CA ILE A 246 -18.36 2.33 -4.56
C ILE A 246 -17.17 2.95 -5.31
N PHE A 247 -17.42 3.96 -6.16
CA PHE A 247 -16.34 4.61 -6.92
C PHE A 247 -15.26 5.21 -6.01
N GLY A 248 -15.68 5.92 -4.96
CA GLY A 248 -14.79 6.47 -3.94
C GLY A 248 -13.99 5.39 -3.21
N GLN A 249 -14.64 4.28 -2.84
CA GLN A 249 -13.98 3.17 -2.13
C GLN A 249 -12.92 2.50 -2.99
N ILE A 250 -13.12 2.39 -4.30
CA ILE A 250 -12.09 1.85 -5.19
C ILE A 250 -10.88 2.78 -5.26
N ILE A 251 -11.10 4.10 -5.32
CA ILE A 251 -10.00 5.09 -5.31
C ILE A 251 -9.20 4.97 -4.00
N LEU A 252 -9.89 4.77 -2.87
CA LEU A 252 -9.26 4.48 -1.57
C LEU A 252 -8.43 3.21 -1.60
N GLN A 253 -8.96 2.09 -2.12
CA GLN A 253 -8.23 0.81 -2.20
C GLN A 253 -6.96 0.90 -3.07
N ARG A 254 -6.91 1.81 -4.04
CA ARG A 254 -5.71 2.08 -4.84
C ARG A 254 -4.65 2.93 -4.12
N GLY A 255 -4.93 3.41 -2.91
CA GLY A 255 -4.03 4.32 -2.20
C GLY A 255 -4.06 5.76 -2.72
N LEU A 256 -5.02 6.12 -3.59
CA LEU A 256 -5.13 7.44 -4.19
C LEU A 256 -5.91 8.40 -3.26
N TYR A 257 -5.47 8.52 -2.01
CA TYR A 257 -6.23 9.14 -0.92
C TYR A 257 -6.61 10.61 -1.19
N LYS A 258 -5.69 11.40 -1.78
CA LYS A 258 -5.98 12.79 -2.17
C LYS A 258 -7.10 12.89 -3.21
N LYS A 259 -7.08 12.02 -4.22
CA LYS A 259 -8.12 11.95 -5.25
C LYS A 259 -9.46 11.49 -4.65
N ALA A 260 -9.43 10.56 -3.70
CA ALA A 260 -10.62 10.14 -2.97
C ALA A 260 -11.24 11.29 -2.16
N SER A 261 -10.43 12.10 -1.46
CA SER A 261 -10.93 13.30 -0.75
C SER A 261 -11.64 14.27 -1.69
N ILE A 262 -11.01 14.63 -2.81
CA ILE A 262 -11.61 15.54 -3.82
C ILE A 262 -12.93 14.96 -4.35
N TYR A 263 -12.97 13.64 -4.59
CA TYR A 263 -14.18 12.96 -5.02
C TYR A 263 -15.31 13.04 -3.98
N TYR A 264 -15.01 12.73 -2.72
CA TYR A 264 -16.01 12.78 -1.65
C TYR A 264 -16.49 14.21 -1.35
N GLU A 265 -15.62 15.21 -1.41
CA GLU A 265 -15.98 16.63 -1.32
C GLU A 265 -16.94 17.03 -2.45
N SER A 266 -16.63 16.61 -3.68
CA SER A 266 -17.49 16.87 -4.86
C SER A 266 -18.85 16.19 -4.69
N LEU A 267 -18.88 14.95 -4.22
CA LEU A 267 -20.11 14.20 -3.99
C LEU A 267 -20.93 14.82 -2.85
N GLN A 268 -20.28 15.30 -1.78
CA GLN A 268 -20.94 15.95 -0.65
C GLN A 268 -21.62 17.28 -1.04
N ALA A 269 -21.05 18.02 -2.00
CA ALA A 269 -21.64 19.25 -2.54
C ALA A 269 -22.89 18.97 -3.39
N LEU A 270 -23.01 17.76 -3.97
CA LEU A 270 -24.11 17.36 -4.83
C LEU A 270 -25.27 16.70 -4.08
N LEU A 271 -25.01 16.13 -2.90
CA LEU A 271 -26.04 15.48 -2.09
C LEU A 271 -26.95 16.52 -1.42
N PRO A 272 -28.29 16.31 -1.42
CA PRO A 272 -29.21 17.12 -0.64
C PRO A 272 -28.80 17.21 0.85
N ALA A 273 -29.05 18.34 1.50
CA ALA A 273 -28.64 18.55 2.89
C ALA A 273 -29.38 17.62 3.88
N ASP A 274 -30.58 17.18 3.49
CA ASP A 274 -31.49 16.32 4.25
C ASP A 274 -31.24 14.81 4.05
N ASP A 275 -30.45 14.40 3.05
CA ASP A 275 -30.05 12.99 2.88
C ASP A 275 -28.95 12.57 3.87
N LEU A 276 -29.32 12.51 5.15
CA LEU A 276 -28.41 12.13 6.23
C LEU A 276 -27.92 10.68 6.10
N THR A 277 -28.72 9.80 5.49
CA THR A 277 -28.38 8.37 5.33
C THR A 277 -27.22 8.18 4.36
N THR A 278 -27.24 8.84 3.21
CA THR A 278 -26.11 8.76 2.27
C THR A 278 -24.92 9.55 2.78
N ARG A 279 -25.14 10.70 3.42
CA ARG A 279 -24.08 11.55 3.96
C ARG A 279 -23.28 10.87 5.08
N THR A 280 -23.92 10.13 5.98
CA THR A 280 -23.19 9.39 7.03
C THR A 280 -22.24 8.36 6.44
N LYS A 281 -22.70 7.56 5.48
CA LYS A 281 -21.86 6.59 4.75
C LYS A 281 -20.72 7.25 3.98
N LEU A 282 -21.01 8.36 3.29
CA LEU A 282 -20.00 9.17 2.60
C LEU A 282 -18.92 9.66 3.57
N ASN A 283 -19.33 10.25 4.69
CA ASN A 283 -18.41 10.81 5.68
C ASN A 283 -17.50 9.76 6.31
N ILE A 284 -18.01 8.53 6.52
CA ILE A 284 -17.20 7.40 7.00
C ILE A 284 -16.07 7.11 6.02
N ASP A 285 -16.32 7.06 4.71
CA ASP A 285 -15.26 6.82 3.74
C ASP A 285 -14.38 8.05 3.48
N TYR A 286 -14.95 9.26 3.53
CA TYR A 286 -14.20 10.49 3.41
C TYR A 286 -13.21 10.66 4.57
N SER A 287 -13.63 10.38 5.81
CA SER A 287 -12.72 10.40 6.95
C SER A 287 -11.57 9.39 6.81
N ARG A 288 -11.80 8.23 6.17
CA ARG A 288 -10.73 7.27 5.84
C ARG A 288 -9.73 7.85 4.84
N SER A 289 -10.17 8.61 3.83
CA SER A 289 -9.24 9.23 2.88
C SER A 289 -8.37 10.29 3.56
N LEU A 290 -8.91 11.05 4.50
CA LEU A 290 -8.15 12.01 5.31
C LEU A 290 -7.20 11.32 6.28
N PHE A 291 -7.67 10.25 6.94
CA PHE A 291 -6.87 9.42 7.84
C PHE A 291 -5.61 8.89 7.15
N PHE A 292 -5.73 8.30 5.95
CA PHE A 292 -4.56 7.80 5.21
C PHE A 292 -3.64 8.90 4.67
N GLN A 293 -4.07 10.17 4.67
CA GLN A 293 -3.22 11.33 4.40
C GLN A 293 -2.52 11.87 5.66
N GLY A 294 -2.76 11.27 6.83
CA GLY A 294 -2.24 11.75 8.11
C GLY A 294 -3.02 12.92 8.71
N LYS A 295 -4.17 13.29 8.12
CA LYS A 295 -5.02 14.40 8.57
C LYS A 295 -6.00 13.93 9.65
N TYR A 296 -5.45 13.48 10.77
CA TYR A 296 -6.22 12.82 11.84
C TYR A 296 -7.26 13.73 12.51
N ASP A 297 -6.96 15.03 12.67
CA ASP A 297 -7.88 15.99 13.28
C ASP A 297 -9.09 16.27 12.38
N GLU A 298 -8.86 16.45 11.07
CA GLU A 298 -9.94 16.62 10.09
C GLU A 298 -10.81 15.36 10.01
N ALA A 299 -10.18 14.17 9.97
CA ALA A 299 -10.90 12.89 9.97
C ALA A 299 -11.77 12.73 11.22
N LEU A 300 -11.24 13.07 12.40
CA LEU A 300 -11.98 13.00 13.66
C LEU A 300 -13.15 13.98 13.68
N ALA A 301 -12.96 15.22 13.20
CA ALA A 301 -14.03 16.20 13.14
C ALA A 301 -15.22 15.73 12.28
N ILE A 302 -14.93 15.12 11.12
CA ILE A 302 -15.95 14.55 10.24
C ILE A 302 -16.67 13.36 10.91
N LEU A 303 -15.93 12.47 11.56
CA LEU A 303 -16.52 11.32 12.26
C LEU A 303 -17.41 11.75 13.43
N THR A 304 -16.99 12.75 14.22
CA THR A 304 -17.80 13.29 15.32
C THR A 304 -19.08 13.97 14.81
N GLU A 305 -19.01 14.71 13.69
CA GLU A 305 -20.23 15.26 13.08
C GLU A 305 -21.14 14.14 12.54
N THR A 306 -20.54 13.08 12.00
CA THR A 306 -21.28 11.89 11.53
C THR A 306 -21.98 11.16 12.68
N GLU A 307 -21.38 11.12 13.87
CA GLU A 307 -22.01 10.60 15.08
C GLU A 307 -23.28 11.38 15.44
N ARG A 308 -23.23 12.72 15.39
CA ARG A 308 -24.43 13.57 15.61
C ARG A 308 -25.50 13.38 14.54
N MET A 309 -25.11 13.07 13.31
CA MET A 309 -26.06 12.74 12.24
C MET A 309 -26.77 11.41 12.52
N PHE A 310 -26.07 10.41 13.04
CA PHE A 310 -26.65 9.15 13.49
C PHE A 310 -27.63 9.35 14.66
N GLU A 311 -27.30 10.22 15.63
CA GLU A 311 -28.22 10.61 16.70
C GLU A 311 -29.52 11.23 16.14
N LYS A 312 -29.42 12.15 15.17
CA LYS A 312 -30.60 12.76 14.50
C LYS A 312 -31.43 11.73 13.74
N LEU A 313 -30.80 10.70 13.17
CA LEU A 313 -31.48 9.59 12.50
C LEU A 313 -32.12 8.61 13.49
N GLY A 314 -31.89 8.75 14.80
CA GLY A 314 -32.29 7.77 15.81
C GLY A 314 -31.57 6.44 15.67
N GLN A 315 -30.42 6.41 14.99
CA GLN A 315 -29.64 5.21 14.70
C GLN A 315 -28.39 5.18 15.58
N GLY A 316 -28.44 4.44 16.68
CA GLY A 316 -27.31 4.25 17.59
C GLY A 316 -26.55 2.95 17.33
N SER A 317 -26.22 2.23 18.40
CA SER A 317 -25.53 0.93 18.36
C SER A 317 -26.26 -0.19 17.62
N GLU A 318 -27.52 0.03 17.24
CA GLU A 318 -28.31 -0.86 16.38
C GLU A 318 -27.95 -0.74 14.89
N SER A 319 -27.20 0.30 14.49
CA SER A 319 -26.75 0.51 13.11
C SER A 319 -25.31 0.06 12.91
N LEU A 320 -25.10 -0.83 11.94
CA LEU A 320 -23.75 -1.28 11.57
C LEU A 320 -22.86 -0.14 11.06
N ASP A 321 -23.44 0.85 10.39
CA ASP A 321 -22.69 2.02 9.91
C ASP A 321 -22.29 2.95 11.07
N TYR A 322 -23.11 3.07 12.12
CA TYR A 322 -22.71 3.74 13.36
C TYR A 322 -21.51 3.02 14.00
N LEU A 323 -21.56 1.69 14.12
CA LEU A 323 -20.46 0.90 14.69
C LEU A 323 -19.18 1.01 13.84
N ARG A 324 -19.29 1.14 12.52
CA ARG A 324 -18.16 1.44 11.62
C ARG A 324 -17.59 2.84 11.85
N CYS A 325 -18.45 3.83 12.10
CA CYS A 325 -18.02 5.16 12.50
C CYS A 325 -17.21 5.11 13.80
N GLN A 326 -17.71 4.40 14.82
CA GLN A 326 -17.00 4.19 16.09
C GLN A 326 -15.65 3.48 15.90
N PHE A 327 -15.61 2.43 15.10
CA PHE A 327 -14.37 1.73 14.73
C PHE A 327 -13.34 2.67 14.09
N ASN A 328 -13.78 3.55 13.18
CA ASN A 328 -12.88 4.53 12.56
C ASN A 328 -12.42 5.62 13.54
N ILE A 329 -13.27 6.05 14.48
CA ILE A 329 -12.87 6.97 15.56
C ILE A 329 -11.76 6.32 16.40
N ALA A 330 -11.92 5.04 16.77
CA ALA A 330 -10.90 4.29 17.50
C ALA A 330 -9.59 4.18 16.70
N ASN A 331 -9.66 3.91 15.38
CA ASN A 331 -8.47 3.94 14.51
C ASN A 331 -7.77 5.31 14.53
N VAL A 332 -8.52 6.41 14.51
CA VAL A 332 -7.92 7.76 14.60
C VAL A 332 -7.20 7.93 15.94
N TYR A 333 -7.81 7.50 17.06
CA TYR A 333 -7.17 7.54 18.37
C TYR A 333 -5.89 6.69 18.47
N MET A 334 -5.86 5.51 17.84
CA MET A 334 -4.66 4.69 17.71
C MET A 334 -3.50 5.48 17.11
N TYR A 335 -3.73 6.15 15.97
CA TYR A 335 -2.68 6.90 15.26
C TYR A 335 -2.31 8.22 15.94
N LYS A 336 -3.13 8.70 16.88
CA LYS A 336 -2.80 9.79 17.79
C LYS A 336 -2.11 9.31 19.08
N ASN A 337 -1.69 8.04 19.14
CA ASN A 337 -1.04 7.38 20.28
C ASN A 337 -1.91 7.37 21.56
N LYS A 338 -3.24 7.44 21.41
CA LYS A 338 -4.22 7.38 22.50
C LYS A 338 -4.83 5.98 22.61
N TYR A 339 -3.98 5.00 22.87
CA TYR A 339 -4.32 3.57 22.79
C TYR A 339 -5.42 3.15 23.77
N GLU A 340 -5.43 3.67 25.00
CA GLU A 340 -6.49 3.37 25.98
C GLU A 340 -7.87 3.85 25.53
N CYS A 341 -7.95 5.08 25.01
CA CYS A 341 -9.20 5.61 24.46
C CYS A 341 -9.68 4.77 23.26
N ALA A 342 -8.76 4.35 22.40
CA ALA A 342 -9.10 3.48 21.27
C ALA A 342 -9.60 2.11 21.76
N LEU A 343 -8.92 1.51 22.74
CA LEU A 343 -9.27 0.21 23.32
C LEU A 343 -10.67 0.23 23.97
N GLU A 344 -11.02 1.29 24.70
CA GLU A 344 -12.34 1.48 25.27
C GLU A 344 -13.43 1.51 24.18
N ILE A 345 -13.22 2.31 23.13
CA ILE A 345 -14.17 2.41 22.01
C ILE A 345 -14.28 1.08 21.26
N TYR A 346 -13.17 0.39 20.99
CA TYR A 346 -13.21 -0.91 20.32
C TYR A 346 -13.93 -1.96 21.16
N ARG A 347 -13.71 -2.03 22.47
CA ARG A 347 -14.39 -2.99 23.37
C ARG A 347 -15.90 -2.74 23.40
N ARG A 348 -16.33 -1.47 23.48
CA ARG A 348 -17.74 -1.08 23.37
C ARG A 348 -18.32 -1.49 22.02
N THR A 349 -17.63 -1.14 20.94
CA THR A 349 -18.03 -1.46 19.56
C THR A 349 -18.16 -2.96 19.36
N LEU A 350 -17.21 -3.76 19.86
CA LEU A 350 -17.24 -5.23 19.77
C LEU A 350 -18.46 -5.81 20.49
N ASN A 351 -18.76 -5.31 21.69
CA ASN A 351 -19.92 -5.77 22.47
C ASN A 351 -21.23 -5.50 21.73
N ASP A 352 -21.38 -4.30 21.15
CA ASP A 352 -22.58 -3.93 20.40
C ASP A 352 -22.67 -4.69 19.07
N GLN A 353 -21.55 -4.90 18.37
CA GLN A 353 -21.50 -5.75 17.18
C GLN A 353 -21.93 -7.19 17.48
N ARG A 354 -21.49 -7.78 18.59
CA ARG A 354 -21.87 -9.14 19.02
C ARG A 354 -23.35 -9.27 19.39
N LYS A 355 -24.00 -8.18 19.82
CA LYS A 355 -25.46 -8.17 20.06
C LYS A 355 -26.25 -8.04 18.75
N LEU A 356 -25.73 -7.25 17.80
CA LEU A 356 -26.42 -6.94 16.55
C LEU A 356 -26.27 -8.05 15.50
N ILE A 357 -25.10 -8.68 15.44
CA ILE A 357 -24.76 -9.65 14.39
C ILE A 357 -24.75 -11.06 14.97
N SER A 358 -25.48 -11.97 14.33
CA SER A 358 -25.42 -13.41 14.63
C SER A 358 -24.36 -14.09 13.76
N GLY A 359 -23.48 -14.86 14.39
CA GLY A 359 -22.43 -15.62 13.71
C GLY A 359 -21.18 -14.81 13.34
N ASP A 360 -20.36 -15.43 12.50
CA ASP A 360 -19.05 -14.90 12.09
C ASP A 360 -19.22 -13.76 11.09
N HIS A 361 -18.61 -12.60 11.39
CA HIS A 361 -18.77 -11.42 10.55
C HIS A 361 -17.52 -10.56 10.50
N ARG A 362 -17.19 -10.09 9.29
CA ARG A 362 -15.98 -9.29 9.03
C ARG A 362 -15.83 -8.08 9.95
N ASP A 363 -16.90 -7.36 10.24
CA ASP A 363 -16.82 -6.15 11.09
C ASP A 363 -16.41 -6.47 12.53
N ILE A 364 -16.84 -7.62 13.07
CA ILE A 364 -16.36 -8.11 14.37
C ILE A 364 -14.86 -8.44 14.26
N ALA A 365 -14.42 -9.02 13.13
CA ALA A 365 -13.03 -9.45 12.98
C ALA A 365 -12.08 -8.26 12.89
N ASP A 366 -12.52 -7.21 12.21
CA ASP A 366 -11.79 -5.95 12.11
C ASP A 366 -11.68 -5.28 13.49
N THR A 367 -12.75 -5.25 14.28
CA THR A 367 -12.69 -4.76 15.67
C THR A 367 -11.77 -5.61 16.56
N LEU A 368 -11.82 -6.94 16.47
CA LEU A 368 -10.90 -7.84 17.19
C LEU A 368 -9.43 -7.56 16.83
N SER A 369 -9.12 -7.35 15.53
CA SER A 369 -7.79 -6.92 15.11
C SER A 369 -7.41 -5.54 15.67
N GLY A 370 -8.36 -4.59 15.71
CA GLY A 370 -8.13 -3.27 16.30
C GLY A 370 -7.80 -3.34 17.79
N ILE A 371 -8.51 -4.18 18.54
CA ILE A 371 -8.21 -4.47 19.96
C ILE A 371 -6.82 -5.09 20.10
N SER A 372 -6.51 -6.09 19.27
CA SER A 372 -5.20 -6.74 19.25
C SER A 372 -4.06 -5.73 19.09
N TRP A 373 -4.15 -4.83 18.11
CA TRP A 373 -3.13 -3.79 17.92
C TRP A 373 -3.10 -2.79 19.09
N ALA A 374 -4.25 -2.37 19.61
CA ALA A 374 -4.30 -1.48 20.77
C ALA A 374 -3.59 -2.09 22.00
N LEU A 375 -3.77 -3.39 22.23
CA LEU A 375 -3.11 -4.14 23.29
C LEU A 375 -1.60 -4.31 23.04
N GLU A 376 -1.18 -4.56 21.80
CA GLU A 376 0.24 -4.62 21.42
C GLU A 376 0.97 -3.31 21.76
N TYR A 377 0.42 -2.15 21.38
CA TYR A 377 1.00 -0.84 21.71
C TYR A 377 0.89 -0.48 23.20
N ASN A 378 0.06 -1.20 23.94
CA ASN A 378 -0.02 -1.16 25.40
C ASN A 378 0.79 -2.28 26.07
N GLU A 379 1.63 -3.00 25.33
CA GLU A 379 2.55 -4.04 25.84
C GLU A 379 1.84 -5.26 26.45
N HIS A 380 0.56 -5.48 26.15
CA HIS A 380 -0.23 -6.65 26.54
C HIS A 380 -0.23 -7.72 25.44
N ILE A 381 0.95 -8.26 25.11
CA ILE A 381 1.17 -9.14 23.94
C ILE A 381 0.36 -10.45 24.00
N GLU A 382 0.17 -11.04 25.19
CA GLU A 382 -0.60 -12.28 25.32
C GLU A 382 -2.09 -12.09 25.01
N GLU A 383 -2.70 -11.03 25.54
CA GLU A 383 -4.08 -10.68 25.20
C GLU A 383 -4.19 -10.29 23.72
N ALA A 384 -3.20 -9.55 23.19
CA ALA A 384 -3.17 -9.18 21.78
C ALA A 384 -3.18 -10.41 20.87
N LEU A 385 -2.41 -11.44 21.21
CA LEU A 385 -2.37 -12.71 20.48
C LEU A 385 -3.73 -13.41 20.47
N ASP A 386 -4.41 -13.51 21.62
CA ASP A 386 -5.74 -14.13 21.71
C ASP A 386 -6.77 -13.43 20.81
N TYR A 387 -6.84 -12.09 20.87
CA TYR A 387 -7.73 -11.31 19.99
C TYR A 387 -7.39 -11.49 18.51
N SER A 388 -6.11 -11.58 18.15
CA SER A 388 -5.70 -11.84 16.77
C SER A 388 -6.05 -13.26 16.31
N MET A 389 -5.94 -14.27 17.18
CA MET A 389 -6.39 -15.64 16.88
C MET A 389 -7.91 -15.70 16.65
N GLN A 390 -8.70 -15.05 17.51
CA GLN A 390 -10.15 -14.94 17.33
C GLN A 390 -10.50 -14.24 15.99
N SER A 391 -9.79 -13.15 15.67
CA SER A 391 -9.95 -12.42 14.41
C SER A 391 -9.63 -13.31 13.20
N LEU A 392 -8.56 -14.12 13.27
CA LEU A 392 -8.17 -15.04 12.19
C LEU A 392 -9.24 -16.10 11.93
N ALA A 393 -9.69 -16.80 12.98
CA ALA A 393 -10.69 -17.85 12.86
C ALA A 393 -11.97 -17.33 12.19
N MET A 394 -12.42 -16.15 12.62
CA MET A 394 -13.63 -15.55 12.07
C MET A 394 -13.43 -15.06 10.63
N ARG A 395 -12.26 -14.48 10.28
CA ARG A 395 -11.93 -14.12 8.90
C ARG A 395 -11.89 -15.34 7.99
N GLN A 396 -11.33 -16.47 8.44
CA GLN A 396 -11.29 -17.71 7.66
C GLN A 396 -12.69 -18.32 7.43
N SER A 397 -13.62 -18.07 8.34
CA SER A 397 -15.02 -18.51 8.22
C SER A 397 -15.85 -17.64 7.27
N CYS A 398 -15.69 -16.31 7.33
CA CYS A 398 -16.54 -15.38 6.58
C CYS A 398 -15.91 -14.77 5.32
N LEU A 399 -14.62 -15.00 5.04
CA LEU A 399 -13.91 -14.44 3.88
C LEU A 399 -13.24 -15.54 3.06
N PRO A 400 -13.06 -15.33 1.74
CA PRO A 400 -12.29 -16.24 0.91
C PRO A 400 -10.86 -16.42 1.44
N SER A 401 -10.29 -17.62 1.29
CA SER A 401 -8.95 -17.96 1.80
C SER A 401 -7.83 -17.00 1.36
N TYR A 402 -8.00 -16.33 0.21
CA TYR A 402 -7.03 -15.37 -0.33
C TYR A 402 -7.20 -13.94 0.17
N HIS A 403 -8.17 -13.67 1.04
CA HIS A 403 -8.51 -12.32 1.42
C HIS A 403 -7.31 -11.64 2.12
N PRO A 404 -6.93 -10.42 1.71
CA PRO A 404 -5.76 -9.70 2.24
C PRO A 404 -5.66 -9.67 3.76
N THR A 405 -6.78 -9.51 4.45
CA THR A 405 -6.81 -9.38 5.91
C THR A 405 -6.47 -10.68 6.62
N ILE A 406 -6.70 -11.85 6.01
CA ILE A 406 -6.25 -13.15 6.57
C ILE A 406 -4.72 -13.17 6.59
N THR A 407 -4.07 -12.84 5.46
CA THR A 407 -2.61 -12.80 5.37
C THR A 407 -2.00 -11.80 6.35
N HIS A 408 -2.70 -10.68 6.61
CA HIS A 408 -2.31 -9.69 7.59
C HIS A 408 -2.45 -10.21 9.02
N THR A 409 -3.54 -10.88 9.38
CA THR A 409 -3.69 -11.47 10.73
C THR A 409 -2.67 -12.56 10.99
N LEU A 410 -2.46 -13.48 10.05
CA LEU A 410 -1.44 -14.53 10.16
C LEU A 410 -0.07 -13.93 10.47
N ARG A 411 0.28 -12.84 9.79
CA ARG A 411 1.53 -12.14 10.02
C ARG A 411 1.60 -11.45 11.38
N ALA A 412 0.52 -10.82 11.85
CA ALA A 412 0.47 -10.23 13.18
C ALA A 412 0.67 -11.30 14.27
N ILE A 413 0.00 -12.45 14.12
CA ILE A 413 0.19 -13.62 15.01
C ILE A 413 1.64 -14.10 14.98
N GLY A 414 2.24 -14.22 13.79
CA GLY A 414 3.64 -14.57 13.63
C GLY A 414 4.57 -13.62 14.40
N HIS A 415 4.32 -12.32 14.34
CA HIS A 415 5.06 -11.31 15.11
C HIS A 415 4.88 -11.44 16.63
N TYR A 416 3.69 -11.78 17.11
CA TYR A 416 3.48 -11.99 18.54
C TYR A 416 4.29 -13.20 19.04
N HIS A 417 4.25 -14.31 18.31
CA HIS A 417 5.09 -15.47 18.63
C HIS A 417 6.58 -15.14 18.57
N GLU A 418 7.01 -14.38 17.56
CA GLU A 418 8.38 -13.89 17.42
C GLU A 418 8.83 -13.08 18.65
N SER A 419 8.01 -12.11 19.07
CA SER A 419 8.30 -11.25 20.24
C SER A 419 8.41 -12.02 21.56
N GLN A 420 7.84 -13.22 21.61
CA GLN A 420 7.87 -14.12 22.76
C GLN A 420 8.99 -15.18 22.64
N GLY A 421 9.83 -15.11 21.61
CA GLY A 421 10.89 -16.10 21.35
C GLY A 421 10.40 -17.44 20.81
N ARG A 422 9.14 -17.54 20.39
CA ARG A 422 8.51 -18.75 19.82
C ARG A 422 8.70 -18.80 18.30
N TRP A 423 9.96 -18.99 17.90
CA TRP A 423 10.39 -18.85 16.51
C TRP A 423 9.80 -19.88 15.55
N LEU A 424 9.52 -21.11 16.02
CA LEU A 424 8.95 -22.17 15.19
C LEU A 424 7.49 -21.89 14.85
N GLU A 425 6.71 -21.45 15.83
CA GLU A 425 5.32 -21.03 15.65
C GLU A 425 5.24 -19.80 14.75
N ALA A 426 6.11 -18.81 14.97
CA ALA A 426 6.21 -17.65 14.09
C ALA A 426 6.47 -18.06 12.62
N GLN A 427 7.34 -19.06 12.41
CA GLN A 427 7.66 -19.57 11.08
C GLN A 427 6.43 -20.13 10.37
N ASP A 428 5.64 -20.91 11.09
CA ASP A 428 4.46 -21.56 10.54
C ASP A 428 3.46 -20.51 10.04
N TYR A 429 3.15 -19.50 10.87
CA TYR A 429 2.24 -18.42 10.49
C TYR A 429 2.76 -17.57 9.32
N PHE A 430 4.04 -17.22 9.29
CA PHE A 430 4.64 -16.51 8.15
C PHE A 430 4.59 -17.34 6.87
N SER A 431 4.82 -18.66 6.98
CA SER A 431 4.76 -19.59 5.85
C SER A 431 3.34 -19.75 5.31
N GLN A 432 2.34 -19.85 6.19
CA GLN A 432 0.92 -19.86 5.79
C GLN A 432 0.51 -18.56 5.09
N SER A 433 0.94 -17.41 5.61
CA SER A 433 0.71 -16.10 4.99
C SER A 433 1.33 -16.02 3.59
N TYR A 434 2.58 -16.46 3.45
CA TYR A 434 3.28 -16.50 2.17
C TYR A 434 2.63 -17.43 1.16
N ALA A 435 2.29 -18.66 1.58
CA ALA A 435 1.63 -19.66 0.74
C ALA A 435 0.29 -19.13 0.18
N THR A 436 -0.44 -18.38 1.00
CA THR A 436 -1.65 -17.69 0.56
C THR A 436 -1.33 -16.59 -0.46
N VAL A 437 -0.33 -15.76 -0.20
CA VAL A 437 0.04 -14.66 -1.11
C VAL A 437 0.49 -15.18 -2.49
N ILE A 438 1.40 -16.16 -2.56
CA ILE A 438 1.95 -16.64 -3.84
C ILE A 438 0.96 -17.44 -4.67
N LYS A 439 -0.11 -17.96 -4.05
CA LYS A 439 -1.16 -18.70 -4.76
C LYS A 439 -2.03 -17.77 -5.63
N TYR A 440 -2.22 -16.52 -5.22
CA TYR A 440 -3.17 -15.59 -5.87
C TYR A 440 -2.55 -14.28 -6.36
N LEU A 441 -1.29 -14.00 -6.01
CA LEU A 441 -0.57 -12.80 -6.43
C LEU A 441 0.70 -13.19 -7.17
N PRO A 442 1.11 -12.42 -8.21
CA PRO A 442 2.33 -12.70 -8.92
C PRO A 442 3.53 -12.59 -7.96
N PRO A 443 4.62 -13.36 -8.16
CA PRO A 443 5.81 -13.31 -7.31
C PRO A 443 6.43 -11.92 -7.16
N THR A 444 6.17 -11.01 -8.11
CA THR A 444 6.62 -9.62 -8.12
C THR A 444 5.72 -8.66 -7.33
N HIS A 445 4.66 -9.15 -6.68
CA HIS A 445 3.76 -8.31 -5.89
C HIS A 445 4.41 -7.91 -4.56
N VAL A 446 4.19 -6.67 -4.10
CA VAL A 446 4.81 -6.11 -2.88
C VAL A 446 4.55 -6.91 -1.60
N ARG A 447 3.45 -7.67 -1.54
CA ARG A 447 3.16 -8.58 -0.41
C ARG A 447 4.09 -9.78 -0.35
N CYS A 448 4.56 -10.28 -1.49
CA CYS A 448 5.57 -11.33 -1.54
C CYS A 448 6.89 -10.85 -0.92
N ALA A 449 7.27 -9.60 -1.19
CA ALA A 449 8.46 -8.99 -0.61
C ALA A 449 8.40 -8.90 0.93
N PHE A 450 7.21 -8.66 1.50
CA PHE A 450 7.03 -8.63 2.94
C PHE A 450 7.26 -10.00 3.58
N SER A 451 6.74 -11.08 3.00
CA SER A 451 7.02 -12.44 3.46
C SER A 451 8.50 -12.80 3.34
N LEU A 452 9.15 -12.38 2.25
CA LEU A 452 10.59 -12.57 2.07
C LEU A 452 11.42 -11.85 3.14
N LEU A 453 11.00 -10.65 3.58
CA LEU A 453 11.63 -9.98 4.72
C LEU A 453 11.56 -10.83 6.00
N HIS A 454 10.43 -11.49 6.26
CA HIS A 454 10.34 -12.39 7.42
C HIS A 454 11.26 -13.59 7.27
N PHE A 455 11.24 -14.30 6.13
CA PHE A 455 12.16 -15.42 5.93
C PHE A 455 13.63 -15.01 6.05
N GLY A 456 13.97 -13.80 5.61
CA GLY A 456 15.28 -13.21 5.82
C GLY A 456 15.63 -13.08 7.31
N LEU A 457 14.71 -12.52 8.10
CA LEU A 457 14.88 -12.34 9.55
C LEU A 457 14.99 -13.69 10.28
N MET A 458 14.19 -14.68 9.89
CA MET A 458 14.27 -16.02 10.46
C MET A 458 15.61 -16.70 10.17
N SER A 459 16.12 -16.50 8.95
CA SER A 459 17.45 -17.00 8.55
C SER A 459 18.55 -16.30 9.34
N GLU A 460 18.43 -14.98 9.56
CA GLU A 460 19.35 -14.21 10.40
C GLU A 460 19.38 -14.73 11.84
N ASN A 461 18.21 -14.99 12.44
CA ASN A 461 18.10 -15.51 13.81
C ASN A 461 18.72 -16.91 13.97
N ARG A 462 18.84 -17.69 12.89
CA ARG A 462 19.55 -18.97 12.85
C ARG A 462 21.05 -18.86 12.57
N GLY A 463 21.54 -17.65 12.30
CA GLY A 463 22.92 -17.41 11.85
C GLY A 463 23.17 -17.76 10.37
N GLU A 464 22.11 -18.03 9.59
CA GLU A 464 22.18 -18.34 8.16
C GLU A 464 22.24 -17.06 7.32
N TYR A 465 23.31 -16.27 7.50
CA TYR A 465 23.42 -14.92 6.93
C TYR A 465 23.37 -14.88 5.39
N ASP A 466 23.82 -15.93 4.70
CA ASP A 466 23.73 -16.02 3.23
C ASP A 466 22.29 -16.22 2.75
N ASN A 467 21.52 -17.06 3.44
CA ASN A 467 20.10 -17.25 3.15
C ASN A 467 19.32 -15.96 3.44
N ALA A 468 19.61 -15.30 4.57
CA ALA A 468 19.03 -14.02 4.93
C ALA A 468 19.26 -12.96 3.85
N PHE A 469 20.53 -12.82 3.40
CA PHE A 469 20.91 -11.93 2.31
C PHE A 469 20.13 -12.23 1.02
N GLY A 470 19.99 -13.51 0.67
CA GLY A 470 19.24 -13.95 -0.51
C GLY A 470 17.78 -13.51 -0.46
N TYR A 471 17.09 -13.73 0.66
CA TYR A 471 15.70 -13.32 0.84
C TYR A 471 15.52 -11.81 0.82
N TYR A 472 16.36 -11.06 1.55
CA TYR A 472 16.31 -9.60 1.56
C TYR A 472 16.60 -9.00 0.19
N THR A 473 17.55 -9.55 -0.57
CA THR A 473 17.85 -9.10 -1.93
C THR A 473 16.68 -9.34 -2.88
N GLN A 474 15.97 -10.46 -2.75
CA GLN A 474 14.75 -10.71 -3.52
C GLN A 474 13.64 -9.72 -3.16
N ALA A 475 13.42 -9.45 -1.86
CA ALA A 475 12.47 -8.45 -1.40
C ALA A 475 12.82 -7.04 -1.93
N LEU A 476 14.10 -6.68 -1.90
CA LEU A 476 14.60 -5.40 -2.40
C LEU A 476 14.27 -5.22 -3.87
N ARG A 477 14.54 -6.22 -4.71
CA ARG A 477 14.23 -6.18 -6.16
C ARG A 477 12.74 -5.98 -6.43
N ILE A 478 11.88 -6.64 -5.67
CA ILE A 478 10.43 -6.48 -5.79
C ILE A 478 10.03 -5.05 -5.41
N TYR A 479 10.54 -4.51 -4.30
CA TYR A 479 10.23 -3.15 -3.88
C TYR A 479 10.79 -2.10 -4.84
N GLU A 480 12.00 -2.26 -5.36
CA GLU A 480 12.61 -1.38 -6.37
C GLU A 480 11.78 -1.37 -7.67
N HIS A 481 11.26 -2.53 -8.08
CA HIS A 481 10.41 -2.62 -9.27
C HIS A 481 9.08 -1.87 -9.09
N ASN A 482 8.46 -1.96 -7.92
CA ASN A 482 7.13 -1.39 -7.65
C ASN A 482 7.18 0.08 -7.17
N PHE A 483 8.27 0.53 -6.55
CA PHE A 483 8.39 1.85 -5.93
C PHE A 483 9.61 2.62 -6.45
N LYS A 484 9.52 3.12 -7.69
CA LYS A 484 10.62 3.82 -8.39
C LYS A 484 11.10 5.09 -7.67
N ASP A 485 10.21 5.81 -6.99
CA ASP A 485 10.53 7.05 -6.27
C ASP A 485 10.97 6.81 -4.81
N GLY A 486 11.08 5.54 -4.41
CA GLY A 486 11.40 5.12 -3.05
C GLY A 486 10.19 4.83 -2.18
N HIS A 487 10.39 4.03 -1.12
CA HIS A 487 9.34 3.60 -0.20
C HIS A 487 9.93 3.25 1.17
N PRO A 488 9.22 3.49 2.29
CA PRO A 488 9.69 3.11 3.63
C PRO A 488 10.12 1.64 3.75
N SER A 489 9.40 0.71 3.09
CA SER A 489 9.75 -0.71 3.07
C SER A 489 11.07 -1.00 2.34
N LEU A 490 11.41 -0.20 1.32
CA LEU A 490 12.67 -0.34 0.58
C LEU A 490 13.84 0.11 1.48
N ALA A 491 13.69 1.24 2.17
CA ALA A 491 14.65 1.69 3.17
C ALA A 491 14.80 0.67 4.33
N HIS A 492 13.70 0.07 4.80
CA HIS A 492 13.77 -1.00 5.79
C HIS A 492 14.51 -2.23 5.28
N THR A 493 14.28 -2.63 4.03
CA THR A 493 15.00 -3.77 3.41
C THR A 493 16.50 -3.49 3.33
N LEU A 494 16.88 -2.26 2.98
CA LEU A 494 18.28 -1.82 2.97
C LEU A 494 18.90 -1.82 4.38
N ASP A 495 18.14 -1.44 5.42
CA ASP A 495 18.62 -1.56 6.80
C ASP A 495 18.97 -3.01 7.15
N GLN A 496 18.12 -3.97 6.76
CA GLN A 496 18.37 -5.39 7.03
C GLN A 496 19.58 -5.92 6.23
N ILE A 497 19.70 -5.56 4.96
CA ILE A 497 20.87 -5.94 4.15
C ILE A 497 22.15 -5.34 4.74
N GLY A 498 22.11 -4.08 5.19
CA GLY A 498 23.23 -3.44 5.87
C GLY A 498 23.64 -4.16 7.16
N ASN A 499 22.67 -4.63 7.95
CA ASN A 499 22.93 -5.45 9.13
C ASN A 499 23.59 -6.79 8.76
N ILE A 500 23.16 -7.45 7.69
CA ILE A 500 23.81 -8.69 7.22
C ILE A 500 25.25 -8.44 6.80
N HIS A 501 25.52 -7.38 6.03
CA HIS A 501 26.89 -7.00 5.67
C HIS A 501 27.74 -6.72 6.92
N ARG A 502 27.19 -6.01 7.92
CA ARG A 502 27.88 -5.79 9.21
C ARG A 502 28.22 -7.10 9.92
N ARG A 503 27.28 -8.07 9.99
CA ARG A 503 27.53 -9.40 10.59
C ARG A 503 28.63 -10.18 9.84
N LYS A 504 28.75 -9.97 8.53
CA LYS A 504 29.84 -10.50 7.69
C LYS A 504 31.15 -9.71 7.77
N LYS A 505 31.18 -8.61 8.54
CA LYS A 505 32.31 -7.66 8.66
C LYS A 505 32.61 -6.88 7.37
N GLU A 506 31.62 -6.75 6.49
CA GLU A 506 31.65 -5.99 5.24
C GLU A 506 31.16 -4.55 5.52
N PHE A 507 31.95 -3.79 6.28
CA PHE A 507 31.51 -2.51 6.86
C PHE A 507 31.28 -1.40 5.83
N HIS A 508 31.96 -1.44 4.68
CA HIS A 508 31.78 -0.46 3.61
C HIS A 508 30.40 -0.64 2.96
N GLU A 509 30.06 -1.87 2.60
CA GLU A 509 28.79 -2.26 1.99
C GLU A 509 27.64 -1.99 2.96
N ALA A 510 27.84 -2.31 4.25
CA ALA A 510 26.88 -2.01 5.31
C ALA A 510 26.56 -0.51 5.40
N SER A 511 27.61 0.34 5.43
CA SER A 511 27.44 1.80 5.48
C SER A 511 26.72 2.34 4.24
N GLN A 512 27.07 1.86 3.04
CA GLN A 512 26.39 2.26 1.80
C GLN A 512 24.89 1.93 1.82
N CYS A 513 24.51 0.74 2.30
CA CYS A 513 23.11 0.36 2.43
C CYS A 513 22.34 1.31 3.38
N LEU A 514 22.91 1.60 4.54
CA LEU A 514 22.28 2.47 5.55
C LEU A 514 22.21 3.94 5.11
N GLU A 515 23.23 4.46 4.43
CA GLU A 515 23.21 5.81 3.84
C GLU A 515 22.14 5.93 2.75
N ARG A 516 22.01 4.90 1.90
CA ARG A 516 20.96 4.83 0.90
C ARG A 516 19.57 4.80 1.56
N ALA A 517 19.40 4.04 2.64
CA ALA A 517 18.16 4.01 3.43
C ALA A 517 17.82 5.39 4.04
N LEU A 518 18.81 6.08 4.62
CA LEU A 518 18.64 7.44 5.17
C LEU A 518 18.23 8.44 4.10
N ASN A 519 18.89 8.43 2.93
CA ASN A 519 18.58 9.34 1.84
C ASN A 519 17.13 9.17 1.37
N MET A 520 16.65 7.92 1.27
CA MET A 520 15.27 7.62 0.92
C MET A 520 14.30 8.11 1.99
N ARG A 521 14.57 7.83 3.27
CA ARG A 521 13.73 8.30 4.37
C ARG A 521 13.64 9.83 4.42
N ASN A 522 14.75 10.54 4.20
CA ASN A 522 14.79 12.01 4.14
C ASN A 522 13.92 12.59 3.02
N ARG A 523 13.73 11.88 1.91
CA ARG A 523 12.86 12.32 0.81
C ARG A 523 11.38 12.09 1.10
N THR A 524 11.05 11.04 1.87
CA THR A 524 9.67 10.55 2.02
C THR A 524 9.01 10.84 3.36
N LEU A 525 9.80 11.11 4.41
CA LEU A 525 9.32 11.22 5.79
C LEU A 525 9.79 12.54 6.43
N ALA A 526 9.04 13.03 7.42
CA ALA A 526 9.48 14.16 8.24
C ALA A 526 10.75 13.78 9.03
N ALA A 527 11.65 14.75 9.26
CA ALA A 527 13.02 14.55 9.75
C ALA A 527 13.18 13.84 11.12
N GLU A 528 12.09 13.62 11.84
CA GLU A 528 12.07 13.00 13.18
C GLU A 528 11.19 11.73 13.23
N HIS A 529 10.78 11.19 12.08
CA HIS A 529 9.99 9.96 12.06
C HIS A 529 10.70 8.81 12.79
N LEU A 530 9.97 8.02 13.59
CA LEU A 530 10.55 6.99 14.46
C LEU A 530 11.48 6.00 13.73
N THR A 531 11.24 5.75 12.44
CA THR A 531 12.08 4.87 11.59
C THR A 531 13.53 5.36 11.47
N PHE A 532 13.80 6.67 11.54
CA PHE A 532 15.17 7.20 11.52
C PHE A 532 16.00 6.66 12.69
N SER A 533 15.36 6.44 13.85
CA SER A 533 16.04 5.88 15.03
C SER A 533 16.63 4.49 14.78
N SER A 534 16.01 3.68 13.91
CA SER A 534 16.50 2.34 13.60
C SER A 534 17.75 2.38 12.71
N THR A 535 17.77 3.22 11.66
CA THR A 535 18.98 3.36 10.83
C THR A 535 20.13 3.99 11.62
N PHE A 536 19.87 5.02 12.43
CA PHE A 536 20.91 5.62 13.27
C PHE A 536 21.47 4.61 14.26
N HIS A 537 20.63 3.80 14.89
CA HIS A 537 21.09 2.72 15.76
C HIS A 537 21.97 1.70 15.01
N ASN A 538 21.60 1.31 13.78
CA ASN A 538 22.41 0.37 12.99
C ASN A 538 23.74 0.99 12.53
N LEU A 539 23.76 2.27 12.14
CA LEU A 539 25.00 2.99 11.83
C LEU A 539 25.90 3.06 13.06
N ALA A 540 25.34 3.38 14.24
CA ALA A 540 26.08 3.41 15.48
C ALA A 540 26.75 2.05 15.79
N ASN A 541 26.05 0.94 15.55
CA ASN A 541 26.62 -0.40 15.69
C ASN A 541 27.79 -0.64 14.73
N ILE A 542 27.73 -0.18 13.48
CA ILE A 542 28.86 -0.26 12.53
C ILE A 542 30.05 0.53 13.06
N TYR A 543 29.85 1.77 13.50
CA TYR A 543 30.93 2.59 14.06
C TYR A 543 31.52 1.99 15.33
N MET A 544 30.70 1.36 16.18
CA MET A 544 31.17 0.58 17.34
C MET A 544 32.07 -0.59 16.91
N ASP A 545 31.68 -1.37 15.89
CA ASP A 545 32.48 -2.49 15.38
C ASP A 545 33.80 -2.02 14.73
N LEU A 546 33.82 -0.80 14.18
CA LEU A 546 35.02 -0.13 13.67
C LEU A 546 35.89 0.51 14.77
N ASN A 547 35.50 0.40 16.04
CA ASN A 547 36.09 1.09 17.20
C ASN A 547 36.06 2.64 17.13
N ASP A 548 35.24 3.21 16.24
CA ASP A 548 34.96 4.65 16.21
C ASP A 548 33.81 4.97 17.16
N ASN A 549 34.12 4.90 18.46
CA ASN A 549 33.14 5.10 19.51
C ASN A 549 32.54 6.53 19.50
N ALA A 550 33.23 7.52 18.93
CA ALA A 550 32.76 8.90 18.90
C ALA A 550 31.57 9.06 17.95
N ASN A 551 31.69 8.52 16.74
CA ASN A 551 30.57 8.47 15.82
C ASN A 551 29.47 7.53 16.32
N ALA A 552 29.81 6.42 16.98
CA ALA A 552 28.81 5.54 17.59
C ALA A 552 27.95 6.27 18.64
N ILE A 553 28.58 7.00 19.57
CA ILE A 553 27.87 7.83 20.57
C ILE A 553 26.96 8.84 19.87
N HIS A 554 27.47 9.57 18.88
CA HIS A 554 26.69 10.57 18.15
C HIS A 554 25.41 9.96 17.55
N TYR A 555 25.52 8.83 16.85
CA TYR A 555 24.35 8.20 16.23
C TYR A 555 23.40 7.54 17.24
N PHE A 556 23.90 6.94 18.33
CA PHE A 556 23.04 6.42 19.39
C PHE A 556 22.26 7.54 20.09
N GLN A 557 22.87 8.70 20.34
CA GLN A 557 22.19 9.87 20.92
C GLN A 557 21.05 10.35 20.01
N ARG A 558 21.30 10.49 18.70
CA ARG A 558 20.23 10.85 17.74
C ARG A 558 19.10 9.83 17.71
N ALA A 559 19.42 8.53 17.76
CA ALA A 559 18.41 7.48 17.84
C ALA A 559 17.59 7.57 19.14
N LEU A 560 18.26 7.86 20.27
CA LEU A 560 17.65 7.96 21.59
C LEU A 560 16.71 9.18 21.69
N GLU A 561 17.12 10.34 21.17
CA GLU A 561 16.31 11.57 21.14
C GLU A 561 14.98 11.33 20.42
N ILE A 562 15.03 10.72 19.22
CA ILE A 562 13.83 10.39 18.45
C ILE A 562 12.94 9.41 19.23
N LYS A 563 13.52 8.37 19.83
CA LYS A 563 12.75 7.39 20.61
C LYS A 563 12.10 8.01 21.84
N LYS A 564 12.83 8.79 22.65
CA LYS A 564 12.30 9.48 23.84
C LYS A 564 11.17 10.47 23.50
N LYS A 565 11.21 11.08 22.31
CA LYS A 565 10.16 12.00 21.83
C LYS A 565 8.86 11.27 21.44
N HIS A 566 8.97 10.07 20.89
CA HIS A 566 7.84 9.38 20.24
C HIS A 566 7.31 8.15 20.99
N LEU A 567 8.08 7.58 21.92
CA LEU A 567 7.73 6.38 22.67
C LEU A 567 7.45 6.70 24.15
N LYS A 568 6.69 5.81 24.81
CA LYS A 568 6.49 5.90 26.26
C LYS A 568 7.84 5.75 26.99
N PRO A 569 8.05 6.42 28.14
CA PRO A 569 9.33 6.37 28.86
C PRO A 569 9.80 4.96 29.22
N ALA A 570 8.88 4.06 29.55
CA ALA A 570 9.19 2.67 29.91
C ALA A 570 9.38 1.73 28.70
N ASN A 571 9.48 2.24 27.47
CA ASN A 571 9.56 1.38 26.30
C ASN A 571 10.91 0.64 26.20
N PRO A 572 10.95 -0.70 26.06
CA PRO A 572 12.18 -1.48 26.01
C PRO A 572 13.18 -1.07 24.92
N SER A 573 12.69 -0.51 23.80
CA SER A 573 13.58 -0.06 22.72
C SER A 573 14.41 1.17 23.08
N ILE A 574 13.98 1.98 24.06
CA ILE A 574 14.76 3.07 24.65
C ILE A 574 15.91 2.47 25.46
N ALA A 575 15.61 1.52 26.35
CA ALA A 575 16.61 0.83 27.16
C ALA A 575 17.68 0.14 26.32
N ARG A 576 17.29 -0.52 25.23
CA ARG A 576 18.25 -1.14 24.30
C ARG A 576 19.21 -0.12 23.70
N THR A 577 18.73 1.05 23.29
CA THR A 577 19.62 2.13 22.79
C THR A 577 20.52 2.66 23.91
N LEU A 578 20.00 2.85 25.13
CA LEU A 578 20.78 3.30 26.29
C LEU A 578 21.90 2.32 26.66
N SER A 579 21.63 1.01 26.67
CA SER A 579 22.63 -0.03 26.94
C SER A 579 23.76 -0.04 25.90
N CYS A 580 23.43 0.13 24.61
CA CYS A 580 24.45 0.28 23.56
C CYS A 580 25.24 1.59 23.70
N LEU A 581 24.57 2.70 23.98
CA LEU A 581 25.20 4.00 24.23
C LEU A 581 26.16 3.94 25.44
N ALA A 582 25.73 3.28 26.51
CA ALA A 582 26.54 3.02 27.71
C ALA A 582 27.81 2.23 27.38
N THR A 583 27.67 1.20 26.55
CA THR A 583 28.81 0.41 26.06
C THR A 583 29.79 1.29 25.27
N ALA A 584 29.29 2.16 24.39
CA ALA A 584 30.13 3.10 23.65
C ALA A 584 30.84 4.12 24.56
N TYR A 585 30.18 4.61 25.62
CA TYR A 585 30.82 5.45 26.65
C TYR A 585 31.91 4.70 27.41
N SER A 586 31.66 3.45 27.81
CA SER A 586 32.65 2.60 28.45
C SER A 586 33.89 2.39 27.56
N HIS A 587 33.68 2.26 26.25
CA HIS A 587 34.76 2.15 25.26
C HIS A 587 35.62 3.41 25.15
N GLN A 588 35.08 4.58 25.47
CA GLN A 588 35.81 5.85 25.56
C GLN A 588 36.32 6.17 26.97
N SER A 589 36.26 5.23 27.91
CA SER A 589 36.60 5.46 29.32
C SER A 589 35.76 6.54 30.01
N GLN A 590 34.56 6.82 29.50
CA GLN A 590 33.57 7.70 30.15
C GLN A 590 32.68 6.87 31.08
N PHE A 591 33.29 6.33 32.13
CA PHE A 591 32.70 5.26 32.94
C PHE A 591 31.46 5.69 33.72
N GLU A 592 31.42 6.94 34.21
CA GLU A 592 30.28 7.48 34.96
C GLU A 592 29.05 7.65 34.05
N MET A 593 29.27 8.10 32.81
CA MET A 593 28.21 8.20 31.80
C MET A 593 27.69 6.83 31.39
N ALA A 594 28.57 5.84 31.29
CA ALA A 594 28.21 4.45 31.02
C ALA A 594 27.36 3.88 32.16
N GLU A 595 27.79 4.03 33.41
CA GLU A 595 27.06 3.55 34.58
C GLU A 595 25.66 4.17 34.68
N CYS A 596 25.55 5.50 34.52
CA CYS A 596 24.26 6.20 34.50
C CYS A 596 23.33 5.66 33.41
N SER A 597 23.87 5.47 32.19
CA SER A 597 23.10 4.98 31.05
C SER A 597 22.68 3.51 31.21
N PHE A 598 23.53 2.66 31.78
CA PHE A 598 23.18 1.27 32.12
C PHE A 598 22.09 1.22 33.19
N GLN A 599 22.18 2.06 34.22
CA GLN A 599 21.17 2.12 35.28
C GLN A 599 19.82 2.58 34.72
N GLU A 600 19.79 3.64 33.91
CA GLU A 600 18.56 4.10 33.25
C GLU A 600 17.96 2.99 32.36
N ALA A 601 18.79 2.24 31.62
CA ALA A 601 18.33 1.10 30.83
C ALA A 601 17.72 -0.01 31.70
N LEU A 602 18.35 -0.34 32.84
CA LEU A 602 17.85 -1.35 33.77
C LEU A 602 16.52 -0.93 34.40
N ASP A 603 16.39 0.33 34.82
CA ASP A 603 15.16 0.85 35.42
C ASP A 603 13.99 0.75 34.44
N ILE A 604 14.23 1.10 33.16
CA ILE A 604 13.24 0.95 32.09
C ILE A 604 12.90 -0.52 31.85
N GLN A 605 13.90 -1.40 31.75
CA GLN A 605 13.67 -2.83 31.50
C GLN A 605 12.95 -3.52 32.66
N GLN A 606 13.26 -3.17 33.91
CA GLN A 606 12.58 -3.71 35.09
C GLN A 606 11.13 -3.25 35.17
N ALA A 607 10.85 -2.00 34.79
CA ALA A 607 9.48 -1.51 34.68
C ALA A 607 8.70 -2.18 33.55
N ALA A 608 9.34 -2.43 32.40
CA ALA A 608 8.72 -3.07 31.24
C ALA A 608 8.53 -4.59 31.39
N TYR A 609 9.42 -5.25 32.15
CA TYR A 609 9.43 -6.70 32.32
C TYR A 609 9.39 -7.10 33.81
N PRO A 610 8.22 -6.97 34.49
CA PRO A 610 8.10 -7.28 35.92
C PRO A 610 8.45 -8.74 36.27
N ASN A 611 8.27 -9.66 35.30
CA ASN A 611 8.56 -11.08 35.45
C ASN A 611 9.98 -11.47 34.98
N GLY A 612 10.81 -10.49 34.62
CA GLY A 612 12.14 -10.70 34.06
C GLY A 612 12.14 -10.84 32.53
N HIS A 613 13.30 -10.58 31.91
CA HIS A 613 13.53 -10.72 30.47
C HIS A 613 15.04 -10.89 30.18
N PRO A 614 15.44 -11.65 29.13
CA PRO A 614 16.84 -11.82 28.75
C PRO A 614 17.63 -10.51 28.59
N ASP A 615 16.98 -9.46 28.07
CA ASP A 615 17.62 -8.15 27.88
C ASP A 615 18.16 -7.54 29.19
N ILE A 616 17.54 -7.83 30.34
CA ILE A 616 18.06 -7.39 31.65
C ILE A 616 19.39 -8.09 31.94
N GLY A 617 19.46 -9.40 31.69
CA GLY A 617 20.68 -10.19 31.85
C GLY A 617 21.83 -9.68 30.98
N ILE A 618 21.54 -9.33 29.73
CA ILE A 618 22.51 -8.73 28.79
C ILE A 618 22.98 -7.34 29.25
N THR A 619 22.06 -6.47 29.68
CA THR A 619 22.44 -5.14 30.21
C THR A 619 23.33 -5.27 31.44
N LEU A 620 23.02 -6.18 32.38
CA LEU A 620 23.86 -6.45 33.55
C LEU A 620 25.22 -7.00 33.14
N HIS A 621 25.31 -7.87 32.14
CA HIS A 621 26.60 -8.34 31.62
C HIS A 621 27.48 -7.19 31.16
N HIS A 622 26.94 -6.28 30.34
CA HIS A 622 27.71 -5.12 29.85
C HIS A 622 28.07 -4.14 30.97
N MET A 623 27.17 -3.94 31.95
CA MET A 623 27.45 -3.14 33.14
C MET A 623 28.58 -3.73 34.00
N ALA A 624 28.60 -5.06 34.18
CA ALA A 624 29.70 -5.74 34.86
C ALA A 624 31.03 -5.61 34.11
N SER A 625 30.99 -5.68 32.77
CA SER A 625 32.16 -5.40 31.93
C SER A 625 32.66 -3.96 32.09
N ASN A 626 31.77 -2.98 32.30
CA ASN A 626 32.15 -1.60 32.59
C ASN A 626 32.94 -1.51 33.91
N TYR A 627 32.45 -2.15 34.98
CA TYR A 627 33.18 -2.20 36.26
C TYR A 627 34.53 -2.92 36.16
N CYS A 628 34.65 -3.96 35.31
CA CYS A 628 35.96 -4.57 35.04
C CYS A 628 36.95 -3.54 34.46
N ARG A 629 36.51 -2.69 33.53
CA ARG A 629 37.35 -1.64 32.91
C ARG A 629 37.67 -0.50 33.86
N MET A 630 36.81 -0.24 34.84
CA MET A 630 37.08 0.66 35.98
C MET A 630 38.04 0.06 37.01
N ASN A 631 38.49 -1.19 36.83
CA ASN A 631 39.29 -1.94 37.79
C ASN A 631 38.57 -2.15 39.15
N ALA A 632 37.26 -2.43 39.10
CA ALA A 632 36.42 -2.70 40.26
C ALA A 632 35.89 -4.15 40.26
N PRO A 633 36.75 -5.17 40.51
CA PRO A 633 36.44 -6.58 40.29
C PRO A 633 35.35 -7.13 41.23
N LEU A 634 35.24 -6.61 42.46
CA LEU A 634 34.21 -7.04 43.42
C LEU A 634 32.80 -6.63 42.95
N GLN A 635 32.65 -5.40 42.46
CA GLN A 635 31.38 -4.91 41.91
C GLN A 635 31.03 -5.66 40.62
N ALA A 636 31.99 -5.85 39.72
CA ALA A 636 31.79 -6.62 38.50
C ALA A 636 31.31 -8.05 38.79
N LEU A 637 31.93 -8.73 39.77
CA LEU A 637 31.55 -10.09 40.16
C LEU A 637 30.11 -10.15 40.69
N GLU A 638 29.69 -9.18 41.49
CA GLU A 638 28.32 -9.11 42.00
C GLU A 638 27.30 -8.97 40.85
N ILE A 639 27.56 -8.07 39.91
CA ILE A 639 26.66 -7.82 38.77
C ILE A 639 26.65 -9.00 37.80
N TYR A 640 27.80 -9.64 37.52
CA TYR A 640 27.83 -10.86 36.68
C TYR A 640 27.01 -12.00 37.28
N ARG A 641 27.01 -12.17 38.62
CA ARG A 641 26.15 -13.17 39.27
C ARG A 641 24.67 -12.86 39.07
N LYS A 642 24.26 -11.58 39.15
CA LYS A 642 22.88 -11.18 38.84
C LYS A 642 22.51 -11.47 37.39
N SER A 643 23.42 -11.17 36.45
CA SER A 643 23.27 -11.50 35.03
C SER A 643 23.08 -13.01 34.80
N LEU A 644 23.90 -13.84 35.44
CA LEU A 644 23.85 -15.30 35.32
C LEU A 644 22.48 -15.85 35.75
N VAL A 645 22.01 -15.44 36.93
CA VAL A 645 20.71 -15.89 37.47
C VAL A 645 19.56 -15.55 36.53
N ILE A 646 19.58 -14.38 35.88
CA ILE A 646 18.56 -14.03 34.90
C ILE A 646 18.70 -14.91 33.66
N ASN A 647 19.91 -15.04 33.10
CA ASN A 647 20.14 -15.79 31.88
C ASN A 647 19.78 -17.29 32.03
N GLU A 648 20.06 -17.91 33.18
CA GLU A 648 19.68 -19.31 33.49
C GLU A 648 18.16 -19.55 33.49
N ASN A 649 17.35 -18.52 33.77
CA ASN A 649 15.90 -18.65 33.75
C ASN A 649 15.30 -18.65 32.33
N PHE A 650 16.01 -18.09 31.34
CA PHE A 650 15.47 -17.89 29.98
C PHE A 650 16.19 -18.68 28.89
N PHE A 651 17.45 -19.08 29.13
CA PHE A 651 18.25 -19.80 28.15
C PHE A 651 18.53 -21.24 28.60
N PRO A 652 18.66 -22.19 27.67
CA PRO A 652 19.09 -23.54 28.01
C PRO A 652 20.53 -23.52 28.55
N PRO A 653 20.94 -24.48 29.41
CA PRO A 653 22.23 -24.47 30.09
C PRO A 653 23.45 -24.34 29.16
N ASN A 654 23.35 -24.80 27.91
CA ASN A 654 24.43 -24.75 26.92
C ASN A 654 24.45 -23.45 26.08
N HIS A 655 23.67 -22.44 26.46
CA HIS A 655 23.58 -21.20 25.71
C HIS A 655 24.85 -20.35 25.86
N THR A 656 25.25 -19.70 24.77
CA THR A 656 26.51 -18.94 24.66
C THR A 656 26.61 -17.83 25.70
N GLU A 657 25.50 -17.15 26.01
CA GLU A 657 25.46 -16.07 27.03
C GLU A 657 25.72 -16.57 28.45
N ILE A 658 25.25 -17.77 28.81
CA ILE A 658 25.52 -18.36 30.13
C ILE A 658 27.01 -18.68 30.22
N ALA A 659 27.55 -19.38 29.23
CA ALA A 659 28.97 -19.75 29.19
C ALA A 659 29.91 -18.54 29.25
N LEU A 660 29.53 -17.43 28.59
CA LEU A 660 30.30 -16.18 28.60
C LEU A 660 30.34 -15.55 30.00
N VAL A 661 29.19 -15.47 30.68
CA VAL A 661 29.09 -14.92 32.03
C VAL A 661 29.83 -15.79 33.04
N GLU A 662 29.69 -17.12 32.96
CA GLU A 662 30.40 -18.06 33.83
C GLU A 662 31.93 -17.93 33.69
N TYR A 663 32.43 -17.85 32.45
CA TYR A 663 33.84 -17.64 32.18
C TYR A 663 34.36 -16.35 32.83
N LYS A 664 33.61 -15.25 32.70
CA LYS A 664 33.97 -13.96 33.30
C LYS A 664 33.95 -13.99 34.84
N ILE A 665 33.00 -14.70 35.44
CA ILE A 665 32.95 -14.93 36.88
C ILE A 665 34.20 -15.71 37.34
N GLN A 666 34.59 -16.76 36.63
CA GLN A 666 35.78 -17.55 36.97
C GLN A 666 37.06 -16.72 36.89
N GLU A 667 37.21 -15.93 35.82
CA GLU A 667 38.33 -15.01 35.60
C GLU A 667 38.47 -14.01 36.77
N LEU A 668 37.38 -13.34 37.14
CA LEU A 668 37.36 -12.38 38.26
C LEU A 668 37.64 -13.05 39.61
N MET A 669 37.09 -14.24 39.86
CA MET A 669 37.34 -14.99 41.09
C MET A 669 38.81 -15.38 41.24
N GLN A 670 39.52 -15.60 40.13
CA GLN A 670 40.95 -15.86 40.14
C GLN A 670 41.73 -14.56 40.39
N GLN A 671 41.35 -13.46 39.73
CA GLN A 671 41.96 -12.13 39.92
C GLN A 671 41.80 -11.61 41.36
N ILE A 672 40.68 -11.85 42.02
CA ILE A 672 40.44 -11.42 43.42
C ILE A 672 41.28 -12.23 44.43
N LYS A 673 41.67 -13.46 44.07
CA LYS A 673 42.49 -14.34 44.93
C LYS A 673 43.98 -14.08 44.85
N THR A 674 44.46 -13.46 43.77
CA THR A 674 45.85 -13.06 43.54
C THR A 674 46.08 -11.62 43.97
#